data_AF-A0A937NE25-F1
#
_entry.id   AF-A0A937NE25-F1
#
_cell.length_a   1.000
_cell.length_b   1.000
_cell.length_c   1.000
_cell.angle_alpha   90.00
_cell.angle_beta   90.00
_cell.angle_gamma   90.00
#
_symmetry.space_group_name_H-M   'P 1'
#
loop_
_entity.id
_entity.type
_entity.pdbx_description
1 polymer ?
#
loop_
_entity_poly.entity_id
_entity_poly.type
_entity_poly.pdbx_seq_one_letter_code
_entity_poly.pdbx_strand_id
1 'polypeptide(L)'
;MGICRCGRLAFGLLSVFILGGVLSSTRAAAEEDGQAGARPAEPRAVSVGEPLRALIEADWIDRDRRFVVKKSGEPTPSAPDSQDVTTDQDATGGCDGVKNGRCGFHTASGEMDPWWQVDLGAVHKLDRVVIYNRTDGNTAPRTKRIGVRVASQIENPEFAEVYRHNGETFYGVNENKPLVVDLQGKDVSARIVRLDVPGRCSFALDEVEVYAADDPQKNIALGKPADQKSISPHSFPGTRGHTYKIAKPEKPAEPKKAVFLLAHTSEVIRRGYDLADRFRGRTNLARLDKLVARLQVLDADLRKFESAADVPVDVRREKYLAARWLVREIAFTNPLLDFDKILFVTRHDPGGLYHMVHQYYGFCSNPGGGLFALCDPFSSDPKVVNLLEDSLVERGRLAGSKLLPGTFLSPELSYDGQSVLFAYTEGKAEGIEWSPKASYHIFRVGVDGSHLVQLTDGRWNDFDPCFLPNGRIVLITERRGGYLRCGGSAPPYDSPTYTLHSMESDGSDMICLSFHETQEWHPSVDNNGMIVYTRWDYVDRDTNVAHHIWNCHPDGRDPRSFHGNYPVKRESRPWMEMSIRAIPGSHKYVATAAAHHGLAFGSLVLIDYHPVDDGAASQIERLTPDVPFPESEGGKPMIRERMAYGTAWPLSEDDYLCVYDAHARNRGIYWIDRYGNRELLYRDPAISCLSPIPVRPRPCPPVLPERTTQTAAAKAVPDAEGGSTIALMNVYDSDFQWPDETKIAALRVIQVLPKTTPP
;
A
#
# COMPACT_ATOMS: atom_id res chain seq x y z
N MET A 1 57.69 -18.17 -41.73
CA MET A 1 58.20 -19.06 -42.80
C MET A 1 57.62 -20.45 -42.59
N GLY A 2 57.03 -21.05 -43.62
CA GLY A 2 56.65 -22.47 -43.68
C GLY A 2 55.22 -22.80 -43.19
N ILE A 3 54.11 -22.59 -43.92
CA ILE A 3 53.62 -23.28 -45.15
C ILE A 3 53.09 -24.68 -44.78
N CYS A 4 51.76 -24.83 -44.59
CA CYS A 4 50.76 -25.35 -45.58
C CYS A 4 50.59 -26.88 -45.48
N ARG A 5 49.51 -27.53 -45.86
CA ARG A 5 48.09 -27.25 -46.24
C ARG A 5 47.53 -28.62 -46.67
N CYS A 6 46.21 -28.68 -46.84
CA CYS A 6 45.45 -29.60 -47.71
C CYS A 6 45.23 -31.02 -47.18
N GLY A 7 44.06 -31.64 -47.31
CA GLY A 7 42.82 -31.33 -48.04
C GLY A 7 41.70 -32.25 -47.53
N ARG A 8 40.42 -31.87 -47.47
CA ARG A 8 39.40 -31.60 -48.52
C ARG A 8 38.46 -32.81 -48.74
N LEU A 9 37.15 -32.50 -48.68
CA LEU A 9 35.96 -33.21 -49.23
C LEU A 9 35.55 -34.56 -48.58
N ALA A 10 34.29 -34.98 -48.49
CA ALA A 10 32.97 -34.38 -48.74
C ALA A 10 31.88 -35.45 -48.51
N PHE A 11 30.70 -35.01 -48.05
CA PHE A 11 29.34 -35.54 -48.30
C PHE A 11 28.93 -36.99 -47.97
N GLY A 12 27.80 -37.12 -47.26
CA GLY A 12 26.76 -38.10 -47.62
C GLY A 12 26.10 -38.90 -46.49
N LEU A 13 24.98 -38.36 -45.98
CA LEU A 13 23.76 -39.02 -45.46
C LEU A 13 23.75 -40.55 -45.21
N LEU A 14 23.28 -41.00 -44.03
CA LEU A 14 21.89 -41.45 -43.81
C LEU A 14 21.65 -41.91 -42.35
N SER A 15 20.41 -41.70 -41.89
CA SER A 15 19.82 -41.90 -40.57
C SER A 15 19.89 -43.32 -39.99
N VAL A 16 20.03 -43.46 -38.66
CA VAL A 16 19.52 -44.61 -37.87
C VAL A 16 19.16 -44.17 -36.44
N PHE A 17 17.93 -44.46 -36.01
CA PHE A 17 17.44 -44.42 -34.62
C PHE A 17 18.00 -45.60 -33.82
N ILE A 18 18.53 -45.41 -32.60
CA ILE A 18 18.68 -46.49 -31.61
C ILE A 18 18.45 -45.96 -30.17
N LEU A 19 17.54 -46.65 -29.46
CA LEU A 19 17.32 -46.65 -28.01
C LEU A 19 18.60 -47.05 -27.23
N GLY A 20 18.84 -46.44 -26.07
CA GLY A 20 19.86 -46.93 -25.12
C GLY A 20 19.48 -46.67 -23.67
N GLY A 21 18.98 -47.71 -22.99
CA GLY A 21 18.84 -47.74 -21.53
C GLY A 21 20.19 -47.90 -20.83
N VAL A 22 20.32 -47.29 -19.65
CA VAL A 22 21.54 -47.29 -18.84
C VAL A 22 21.46 -48.41 -17.79
N LEU A 23 22.52 -49.23 -17.75
CA LEU A 23 22.76 -50.29 -16.79
C LEU A 23 23.40 -49.74 -15.50
N SER A 24 22.92 -50.29 -14.39
CA SER A 24 23.39 -50.12 -13.01
C SER A 24 24.77 -50.76 -12.78
N SER A 25 25.59 -50.12 -11.93
CA SER A 25 26.60 -50.83 -11.15
C SER A 25 26.66 -50.28 -9.72
N THR A 26 26.36 -51.15 -8.76
CA THR A 26 26.42 -50.98 -7.32
C THR A 26 27.84 -50.99 -6.78
N ARG A 27 28.16 -50.12 -5.81
CA ARG A 27 29.18 -50.39 -4.78
C ARG A 27 28.72 -49.83 -3.43
N ALA A 28 29.04 -50.60 -2.41
CA ALA A 28 28.43 -50.62 -1.08
C ALA A 28 28.80 -49.43 -0.19
N ALA A 29 27.87 -49.14 0.71
CA ALA A 29 27.93 -48.11 1.74
C ALA A 29 28.89 -48.47 2.88
N ALA A 30 29.56 -47.46 3.41
CA ALA A 30 30.05 -47.42 4.78
C ALA A 30 29.18 -46.37 5.51
N GLU A 31 28.53 -46.79 6.58
CA GLU A 31 27.73 -45.95 7.48
C GLU A 31 28.67 -45.10 8.34
N GLU A 32 28.55 -43.78 8.23
CA GLU A 32 28.90 -42.84 9.31
C GLU A 32 27.64 -42.03 9.63
N ASP A 33 27.18 -42.19 10.86
CA ASP A 33 26.06 -41.46 11.47
C ASP A 33 26.34 -39.95 11.46
N GLY A 34 25.76 -39.26 10.47
CA GLY A 34 25.60 -37.81 10.46
C GLY A 34 24.12 -37.47 10.54
N GLN A 35 23.69 -36.85 11.64
CA GLN A 35 22.35 -36.33 11.86
C GLN A 35 21.83 -35.59 10.61
N ALA A 36 20.93 -36.24 9.87
CA ALA A 36 20.14 -35.60 8.84
C ALA A 36 19.22 -34.58 9.53
N GLY A 37 19.55 -33.29 9.37
CA GLY A 37 18.66 -32.21 9.76
C GLY A 37 17.31 -32.41 9.11
N ALA A 38 16.26 -32.49 9.93
CA ALA A 38 14.89 -32.54 9.45
C ALA A 38 14.65 -31.34 8.52
N ARG A 39 14.10 -31.59 7.32
CA ARG A 39 13.56 -30.51 6.48
C ARG A 39 12.58 -29.70 7.34
N PRO A 40 12.65 -28.35 7.34
CA PRO A 40 11.60 -27.56 7.96
C PRO A 40 10.25 -27.99 7.36
N ALA A 41 9.24 -28.12 8.22
CA ALA A 41 7.89 -28.42 7.76
C ALA A 41 7.44 -27.32 6.79
N GLU A 42 6.77 -27.69 5.69
CA GLU A 42 6.21 -26.69 4.78
C GLU A 42 5.26 -25.76 5.56
N PRO A 43 5.35 -24.43 5.38
CA PRO A 43 4.53 -23.48 6.13
C PRO A 43 3.04 -23.74 5.91
N ARG A 44 2.23 -23.51 6.96
CA ARG A 44 0.85 -23.99 7.01
C ARG A 44 -0.04 -23.18 6.07
N ALA A 45 -0.61 -23.85 5.06
CA ALA A 45 -1.60 -23.25 4.17
C ALA A 45 -2.98 -23.14 4.83
N VAL A 46 -3.55 -21.93 4.87
CA VAL A 46 -4.88 -21.64 5.39
C VAL A 46 -5.85 -21.44 4.24
N SER A 47 -6.91 -22.25 4.17
CA SER A 47 -8.01 -22.06 3.20
C SER A 47 -8.75 -20.76 3.50
N VAL A 48 -8.96 -19.95 2.45
CA VAL A 48 -9.68 -18.68 2.53
C VAL A 48 -10.87 -18.61 1.56
N GLY A 49 -11.22 -19.69 0.87
CA GLY A 49 -12.23 -19.67 -0.20
C GLY A 49 -13.61 -19.19 0.25
N GLU A 50 -14.14 -19.73 1.35
CA GLU A 50 -15.44 -19.33 1.89
C GLU A 50 -15.49 -17.85 2.34
N PRO A 51 -14.59 -17.36 3.23
CA PRO A 51 -14.59 -15.95 3.61
C PRO A 51 -14.30 -15.02 2.43
N LEU A 52 -13.43 -15.42 1.49
CA LEU A 52 -13.12 -14.63 0.30
C LEU A 52 -14.34 -14.46 -0.61
N ARG A 53 -15.20 -15.48 -0.72
CA ARG A 53 -16.44 -15.38 -1.51
C ARG A 53 -17.32 -14.21 -1.06
N ALA A 54 -17.47 -14.03 0.26
CA ALA A 54 -18.23 -12.91 0.82
C ALA A 54 -17.58 -11.55 0.50
N LEU A 55 -16.24 -11.46 0.56
CA LEU A 55 -15.49 -10.25 0.20
C LEU A 55 -15.62 -9.91 -1.29
N ILE A 56 -15.61 -10.91 -2.17
CA ILE A 56 -15.82 -10.73 -3.62
C ILE A 56 -17.21 -10.16 -3.90
N GLU A 57 -18.26 -10.75 -3.31
CA GLU A 57 -19.62 -10.24 -3.50
C GLU A 57 -19.80 -8.83 -2.91
N ALA A 58 -19.16 -8.54 -1.77
CA ALA A 58 -19.16 -7.19 -1.19
C ALA A 58 -18.51 -6.15 -2.12
N ASP A 59 -17.36 -6.47 -2.75
CA ASP A 59 -16.71 -5.63 -3.76
C ASP A 59 -17.64 -5.35 -4.95
N TRP A 60 -18.36 -6.36 -5.44
CA TRP A 60 -19.29 -6.19 -6.54
C TRP A 60 -20.53 -5.37 -6.16
N ILE A 61 -21.03 -5.51 -4.94
CA ILE A 61 -22.15 -4.71 -4.43
C ILE A 61 -21.74 -3.24 -4.30
N ASP A 62 -20.52 -2.96 -3.81
CA ASP A 62 -19.98 -1.60 -3.80
C ASP A 62 -19.89 -0.99 -5.21
N ARG A 63 -19.40 -1.76 -6.19
CA ARG A 63 -19.37 -1.31 -7.59
C ARG A 63 -20.74 -0.97 -8.14
N ASP A 64 -21.75 -1.78 -7.82
CA ASP A 64 -23.12 -1.50 -8.22
C ASP A 64 -23.64 -0.19 -7.62
N ARG A 65 -23.41 0.04 -6.32
CA ARG A 65 -23.76 1.31 -5.67
C ARG A 65 -23.12 2.50 -6.37
N ARG A 66 -21.83 2.41 -6.72
CA ARG A 66 -21.12 3.48 -7.44
C ARG A 66 -21.60 3.68 -8.87
N PHE A 67 -21.99 2.61 -9.56
CA PHE A 67 -22.59 2.71 -10.90
C PHE A 67 -23.89 3.51 -10.87
N VAL A 68 -24.75 3.28 -9.87
CA VAL A 68 -26.02 3.99 -9.71
C VAL A 68 -25.80 5.50 -9.53
N VAL A 69 -24.84 5.90 -8.69
CA VAL A 69 -24.49 7.32 -8.49
C VAL A 69 -23.99 7.96 -9.78
N LYS A 70 -23.06 7.31 -10.49
CA LYS A 70 -22.51 7.87 -11.73
C LYS A 70 -23.60 8.14 -12.77
N LYS A 71 -24.60 7.27 -12.84
CA LYS A 71 -25.72 7.40 -13.80
C LYS A 71 -26.74 8.47 -13.40
N SER A 72 -26.88 8.81 -12.12
CA SER A 72 -27.77 9.89 -11.67
C SER A 72 -27.22 11.29 -11.96
N GLY A 73 -25.96 11.42 -12.39
CA GLY A 73 -25.31 12.72 -12.64
C GLY A 73 -25.04 13.52 -11.36
N GLU A 74 -25.21 12.89 -10.19
CA GLU A 74 -24.82 13.48 -8.91
C GLU A 74 -23.28 13.41 -8.78
N PRO A 75 -22.65 14.40 -8.12
CA PRO A 75 -21.23 14.31 -7.81
C PRO A 75 -20.96 12.98 -7.10
N THR A 76 -19.89 12.29 -7.50
CA THR A 76 -19.38 11.11 -6.81
C THR A 76 -19.41 11.41 -5.32
N PRO A 77 -20.12 10.63 -4.48
CA PRO A 77 -19.99 10.82 -3.06
C PRO A 77 -18.51 10.66 -2.77
N SER A 78 -17.91 11.68 -2.15
CA SER A 78 -16.73 11.47 -1.32
C SER A 78 -16.97 10.20 -0.50
N ALA A 79 -15.90 9.44 -0.26
CA ALA A 79 -15.92 8.17 0.47
C ALA A 79 -17.10 8.08 1.46
N PRO A 80 -17.86 6.96 1.51
CA PRO A 80 -19.09 6.86 2.27
C PRO A 80 -18.89 7.55 3.61
N ASP A 81 -19.76 8.55 3.89
CA ASP A 81 -19.79 9.22 5.18
C ASP A 81 -19.57 8.16 6.25
N SER A 82 -18.60 8.40 7.11
CA SER A 82 -18.20 7.55 8.22
C SER A 82 -19.31 7.44 9.26
N GLN A 83 -20.48 6.94 8.89
CA GLN A 83 -21.65 6.91 9.76
C GLN A 83 -22.42 5.59 9.61
N ASP A 84 -21.72 4.48 9.85
CA ASP A 84 -22.32 3.36 10.59
C ASP A 84 -21.80 3.37 12.04
N VAL A 85 -21.36 4.55 12.55
CA VAL A 85 -21.02 4.75 13.96
C VAL A 85 -22.20 5.40 14.62
N THR A 86 -22.86 4.66 15.51
CA THR A 86 -23.96 5.19 16.32
C THR A 86 -23.40 6.05 17.47
N THR A 87 -24.25 6.88 18.08
CA THR A 87 -23.82 7.75 19.19
C THR A 87 -23.25 6.94 20.36
N ASP A 88 -23.80 5.75 20.64
CA ASP A 88 -23.29 4.85 21.66
C ASP A 88 -21.93 4.23 21.30
N GLN A 89 -21.71 3.87 20.03
CA GLN A 89 -20.44 3.31 19.57
C GLN A 89 -19.28 4.30 19.68
N ASP A 90 -19.49 5.58 19.30
CA ASP A 90 -18.49 6.64 19.47
C ASP A 90 -18.30 6.98 20.95
N ALA A 91 -19.40 7.11 21.69
CA ALA A 91 -19.35 7.49 23.10
C ALA A 91 -18.58 6.49 23.97
N THR A 92 -18.56 5.20 23.63
CA THR A 92 -17.78 4.20 24.39
C THR A 92 -16.28 4.50 24.44
N GLY A 93 -15.73 5.20 23.45
CA GLY A 93 -14.33 5.59 23.48
C GLY A 93 -14.01 6.65 24.54
N GLY A 94 -15.02 7.30 25.12
CA GLY A 94 -14.83 8.18 26.29
C GLY A 94 -14.67 7.45 27.62
N CYS A 95 -14.76 6.12 27.66
CA CYS A 95 -14.59 5.32 28.87
C CYS A 95 -13.96 3.94 28.59
N ASP A 96 -13.11 3.82 27.56
CA ASP A 96 -12.54 2.54 27.13
C ASP A 96 -11.18 2.21 27.78
N GLY A 97 -10.63 3.15 28.55
CA GLY A 97 -9.35 3.06 29.23
C GLY A 97 -8.16 3.55 28.42
N VAL A 98 -8.37 4.07 27.21
CA VAL A 98 -7.32 4.61 26.35
C VAL A 98 -7.13 6.10 26.62
N LYS A 99 -5.94 6.46 27.11
CA LYS A 99 -5.57 7.86 27.37
C LYS A 99 -4.36 8.19 26.51
N ASN A 100 -4.55 8.95 25.45
CA ASN A 100 -3.48 9.33 24.53
C ASN A 100 -3.49 10.84 24.20
N GLY A 101 -4.35 11.61 24.88
CA GLY A 101 -4.51 13.05 24.71
C GLY A 101 -5.22 13.45 23.42
N ARG A 102 -5.71 12.48 22.63
CA ARG A 102 -6.62 12.73 21.50
C ARG A 102 -8.06 12.65 21.99
N CYS A 103 -9.03 12.61 21.09
CA CYS A 103 -10.42 12.38 21.45
C CYS A 103 -10.74 10.88 21.47
N GLY A 104 -11.32 10.40 22.57
CA GLY A 104 -11.98 9.10 22.66
C GLY A 104 -13.40 9.11 22.07
N PHE A 105 -14.06 10.27 22.01
CA PHE A 105 -15.34 10.48 21.32
C PHE A 105 -15.46 11.91 20.75
N HIS A 106 -16.39 12.17 19.83
CA HIS A 106 -16.55 13.51 19.25
C HIS A 106 -17.98 13.86 18.80
N THR A 107 -18.61 14.85 19.45
CA THR A 107 -19.93 15.38 19.02
C THR A 107 -19.83 16.31 17.80
N ALA A 108 -20.96 16.63 17.17
CA ALA A 108 -20.99 17.55 16.02
C ALA A 108 -20.29 18.89 16.32
N SER A 109 -19.55 19.41 15.35
CA SER A 109 -18.77 20.64 15.52
C SER A 109 -19.65 21.86 15.78
N GLY A 110 -19.34 22.62 16.84
CA GLY A 110 -20.06 23.85 17.19
C GLY A 110 -21.52 23.62 17.63
N GLU A 111 -21.84 22.41 18.06
CA GLU A 111 -23.15 22.03 18.59
C GLU A 111 -23.51 22.87 19.81
N MET A 112 -24.77 23.29 19.91
CA MET A 112 -25.30 24.01 21.08
C MET A 112 -25.48 23.02 22.23
N ASP A 113 -24.92 23.28 23.40
CA ASP A 113 -25.10 22.48 24.62
C ASP A 113 -24.89 20.95 24.40
N PRO A 114 -23.73 20.51 23.87
CA PRO A 114 -23.42 19.10 23.68
C PRO A 114 -23.23 18.36 25.00
N TRP A 115 -23.50 17.06 24.99
CA TRP A 115 -23.34 16.18 26.15
C TRP A 115 -22.83 14.78 25.76
N TRP A 116 -22.20 14.13 26.73
CA TRP A 116 -21.78 12.73 26.74
C TRP A 116 -22.17 12.12 28.08
N GLN A 117 -22.53 10.85 28.14
CA GLN A 117 -22.89 10.18 29.38
C GLN A 117 -22.51 8.69 29.39
N VAL A 118 -22.42 8.13 30.59
CA VAL A 118 -22.16 6.69 30.83
C VAL A 118 -23.18 6.11 31.81
N ASP A 119 -23.69 4.90 31.53
CA ASP A 119 -24.47 4.08 32.47
C ASP A 119 -23.55 3.14 33.24
N LEU A 120 -23.38 3.40 34.54
CA LEU A 120 -22.55 2.62 35.44
C LEU A 120 -23.10 1.19 35.66
N GLY A 121 -24.36 0.94 35.29
CA GLY A 121 -25.07 -0.33 35.38
C GLY A 121 -25.84 -0.53 36.70
N ALA A 122 -25.46 0.18 37.76
CA ALA A 122 -26.18 0.24 39.04
C ALA A 122 -25.99 1.62 39.69
N VAL A 123 -26.78 1.93 40.73
CA VAL A 123 -26.60 3.16 41.51
C VAL A 123 -25.40 2.99 42.44
N HIS A 124 -24.41 3.88 42.33
CA HIS A 124 -23.23 3.92 43.18
C HIS A 124 -23.14 5.26 43.91
N LYS A 125 -22.69 5.25 45.17
CA LYS A 125 -22.26 6.47 45.85
C LYS A 125 -20.89 6.87 45.27
N LEU A 126 -20.77 8.08 44.73
CA LEU A 126 -19.58 8.50 43.98
C LEU A 126 -18.50 9.07 44.90
N ASP A 127 -17.24 8.71 44.62
CA ASP A 127 -16.04 9.27 45.23
C ASP A 127 -15.53 10.48 44.45
N ARG A 128 -15.27 10.29 43.15
CA ARG A 128 -14.78 11.33 42.24
C ARG A 128 -15.07 10.98 40.79
N VAL A 129 -15.06 12.00 39.94
CA VAL A 129 -15.03 11.87 38.47
C VAL A 129 -13.74 12.50 37.97
N VAL A 130 -12.97 11.76 37.16
CA VAL A 130 -11.70 12.24 36.58
C VAL A 130 -11.87 12.38 35.08
N ILE A 131 -11.59 13.58 34.56
CA ILE A 131 -11.88 13.96 33.18
C ILE A 131 -10.55 14.31 32.49
N TYR A 132 -10.16 13.52 31.51
CA TYR A 132 -8.98 13.74 30.69
C TYR A 132 -9.41 14.51 29.43
N ASN A 133 -8.92 15.73 29.28
CA ASN A 133 -9.27 16.57 28.14
C ASN A 133 -8.51 16.13 26.88
N ARG A 134 -9.08 16.44 25.71
CA ARG A 134 -8.39 16.37 24.41
C ARG A 134 -7.37 17.50 24.32
N THR A 135 -6.09 17.18 24.08
CA THR A 135 -5.00 18.17 24.05
C THR A 135 -4.26 18.29 22.72
N ASP A 136 -4.61 17.51 21.69
CA ASP A 136 -4.12 17.76 20.33
C ASP A 136 -4.69 19.07 19.74
N GLY A 137 -3.83 19.88 19.12
CA GLY A 137 -4.27 21.05 18.32
C GLY A 137 -4.88 22.22 19.11
N ASN A 138 -4.42 22.49 20.34
CA ASN A 138 -4.90 23.60 21.20
C ASN A 138 -6.41 23.56 21.48
N THR A 139 -7.02 22.38 21.56
CA THR A 139 -8.48 22.23 21.73
C THR A 139 -8.97 22.30 23.17
N ALA A 140 -8.10 22.12 24.17
CA ALA A 140 -8.45 22.05 25.58
C ALA A 140 -9.36 23.20 26.09
N PRO A 141 -9.22 24.47 25.66
CA PRO A 141 -10.08 25.56 26.12
C PRO A 141 -11.58 25.42 25.78
N ARG A 142 -11.96 24.50 24.87
CA ARG A 142 -13.35 24.27 24.46
C ARG A 142 -14.24 23.79 25.60
N THR A 143 -13.69 23.04 26.56
CA THR A 143 -14.42 22.41 27.66
C THR A 143 -14.30 23.18 28.98
N LYS A 144 -13.81 24.42 28.97
CA LYS A 144 -13.59 25.25 30.17
C LYS A 144 -14.84 25.54 31.04
N ARG A 145 -16.05 25.25 30.54
CA ARG A 145 -17.31 25.39 31.28
C ARG A 145 -18.05 24.06 31.49
N ILE A 146 -17.33 22.94 31.37
CA ILE A 146 -17.91 21.61 31.52
C ILE A 146 -18.66 21.46 32.85
N GLY A 147 -19.83 20.84 32.80
CA GLY A 147 -20.64 20.46 33.94
C GLY A 147 -20.64 18.95 34.11
N VAL A 148 -20.77 18.50 35.36
CA VAL A 148 -21.03 17.09 35.69
C VAL A 148 -22.40 17.01 36.34
N ARG A 149 -23.26 16.16 35.78
CA ARG A 149 -24.61 15.90 36.25
C ARG A 149 -24.80 14.42 36.51
N VAL A 150 -25.67 14.09 37.45
CA VAL A 150 -25.94 12.71 37.85
C VAL A 150 -27.44 12.42 37.88
N ALA A 151 -27.81 11.17 37.61
CA ALA A 151 -29.17 10.66 37.79
C ALA A 151 -29.15 9.21 38.29
N SER A 152 -30.17 8.82 39.06
CA SER A 152 -30.29 7.46 39.62
C SER A 152 -31.15 6.52 38.75
N GLN A 153 -31.90 7.06 37.78
CA GLN A 153 -32.82 6.34 36.90
C GLN A 153 -32.40 6.49 35.43
N ILE A 154 -32.67 5.46 34.61
CA ILE A 154 -32.40 5.50 33.16
C ILE A 154 -33.57 6.07 32.37
N GLU A 155 -34.78 5.64 32.70
CA GLU A 155 -35.99 6.09 32.03
C GLU A 155 -36.36 7.46 32.58
N ASN A 156 -36.34 8.49 31.71
CA ASN A 156 -36.60 9.89 32.08
C ASN A 156 -35.70 10.41 33.22
N PRO A 157 -34.38 10.45 33.03
CA PRO A 157 -33.44 10.81 34.08
C PRO A 157 -33.62 12.27 34.53
N GLU A 158 -33.91 12.47 35.81
CA GLU A 158 -33.82 13.79 36.46
C GLU A 158 -32.36 14.07 36.84
N PHE A 159 -31.70 14.91 36.04
CA PHE A 159 -30.28 15.22 36.25
C PHE A 159 -30.07 16.33 37.29
N ALA A 160 -29.36 16.00 38.37
CA ALA A 160 -28.83 16.96 39.33
C ALA A 160 -27.41 17.38 38.95
N GLU A 161 -27.15 18.70 38.88
CA GLU A 161 -25.79 19.22 38.66
C GLU A 161 -24.97 19.15 39.95
N VAL A 162 -23.86 18.41 39.91
CA VAL A 162 -22.96 18.19 41.06
C VAL A 162 -21.65 18.95 40.94
N TYR A 163 -21.34 19.44 39.74
CA TYR A 163 -20.17 20.25 39.47
C TYR A 163 -20.33 21.12 38.22
N ARG A 164 -19.77 22.33 38.27
CA ARG A 164 -19.60 23.23 37.13
C ARG A 164 -18.20 23.81 37.16
N HIS A 165 -17.46 23.69 36.05
CA HIS A 165 -16.11 24.21 35.97
C HIS A 165 -16.09 25.75 35.92
N ASN A 166 -15.05 26.35 36.50
CA ASN A 166 -14.95 27.79 36.77
C ASN A 166 -14.55 28.65 35.56
N GLY A 167 -14.29 28.05 34.40
CA GLY A 167 -13.83 28.77 33.20
C GLY A 167 -12.32 28.66 32.94
N GLU A 168 -11.55 28.05 33.84
CA GLU A 168 -10.13 27.77 33.61
C GLU A 168 -9.95 26.61 32.62
N THR A 169 -8.78 26.54 31.98
CA THR A 169 -8.47 25.43 31.07
C THR A 169 -7.82 24.30 31.86
N PHE A 170 -8.44 23.13 31.86
CA PHE A 170 -7.84 21.88 32.33
C PHE A 170 -7.38 21.04 31.13
N TYR A 171 -6.46 20.12 31.39
CA TYR A 171 -5.77 19.36 30.34
C TYR A 171 -6.04 17.85 30.51
N GLY A 172 -5.21 17.01 29.92
CA GLY A 172 -5.39 15.56 29.92
C GLY A 172 -4.15 14.81 30.37
N VAL A 173 -3.97 13.64 29.76
CA VAL A 173 -2.88 12.71 30.07
C VAL A 173 -1.51 13.28 29.75
N ASN A 174 -1.37 14.03 28.65
CA ASN A 174 -0.08 14.54 28.16
C ASN A 174 0.56 15.53 29.15
N GLU A 175 -0.24 16.38 29.78
CA GLU A 175 0.21 17.36 30.76
C GLU A 175 0.16 16.82 32.19
N ASN A 176 -0.33 15.58 32.36
CA ASN A 176 -0.63 14.97 33.65
C ASN A 176 -1.49 15.89 34.56
N LYS A 177 -2.47 16.56 33.95
CA LYS A 177 -3.35 17.56 34.60
C LYS A 177 -4.82 17.36 34.21
N PRO A 178 -5.40 16.17 34.43
CA PRO A 178 -6.85 15.98 34.25
C PRO A 178 -7.63 16.81 35.27
N LEU A 179 -8.91 17.06 34.96
CA LEU A 179 -9.84 17.65 35.92
C LEU A 179 -10.34 16.56 36.87
N VAL A 180 -10.09 16.74 38.17
CA VAL A 180 -10.63 15.87 39.22
C VAL A 180 -11.79 16.57 39.90
N VAL A 181 -12.99 16.03 39.74
CA VAL A 181 -14.20 16.47 40.42
C VAL A 181 -14.36 15.65 41.69
N ASP A 182 -13.99 16.25 42.82
CA ASP A 182 -14.09 15.62 44.13
C ASP A 182 -15.54 15.61 44.65
N LEU A 183 -16.05 14.41 44.92
CA LEU A 183 -17.38 14.16 45.47
C LEU A 183 -17.30 13.45 46.84
N GLN A 184 -16.10 13.28 47.41
CA GLN A 184 -15.91 12.64 48.70
C GLN A 184 -16.68 13.38 49.80
N GLY A 185 -17.37 12.62 50.64
CA GLY A 185 -18.21 13.16 51.71
C GLY A 185 -19.48 13.89 51.23
N LYS A 186 -19.68 14.08 49.91
CA LYS A 186 -20.95 14.57 49.36
C LYS A 186 -21.93 13.40 49.26
N ASP A 187 -23.21 13.65 49.55
CA ASP A 187 -24.24 12.61 49.42
C ASP A 187 -24.72 12.50 47.96
N VAL A 188 -23.81 12.09 47.08
CA VAL A 188 -24.05 12.00 45.64
C VAL A 188 -24.06 10.53 45.23
N SER A 189 -25.24 10.04 44.86
CA SER A 189 -25.42 8.70 44.28
C SER A 189 -25.90 8.81 42.84
N ALA A 190 -25.36 7.97 41.96
CA ALA A 190 -25.62 8.03 40.53
C ALA A 190 -25.61 6.64 39.90
N ARG A 191 -26.49 6.43 38.93
CA ARG A 191 -26.35 5.36 37.92
C ARG A 191 -25.85 5.92 36.60
N ILE A 192 -26.29 7.12 36.22
CA ILE A 192 -25.85 7.84 35.02
C ILE A 192 -24.99 9.01 35.45
N VAL A 193 -23.81 9.15 34.83
CA VAL A 193 -22.98 10.35 34.90
C VAL A 193 -22.98 11.01 33.52
N ARG A 194 -23.40 12.27 33.44
CA ARG A 194 -23.44 13.07 32.22
C ARG A 194 -22.49 14.26 32.33
N LEU A 195 -21.73 14.51 31.27
CA LEU A 195 -20.91 15.69 31.10
C LEU A 195 -21.53 16.57 30.01
N ASP A 196 -21.69 17.86 30.28
CA ASP A 196 -22.26 18.85 29.35
C ASP A 196 -21.40 20.11 29.24
N VAL A 197 -21.38 20.75 28.08
CA VAL A 197 -20.70 22.03 27.88
C VAL A 197 -21.70 23.09 27.41
N PRO A 198 -21.98 24.16 28.16
CA PRO A 198 -22.99 25.14 27.81
C PRO A 198 -22.49 26.12 26.74
N GLY A 199 -23.35 26.38 25.75
CA GLY A 199 -23.08 27.16 24.55
C GLY A 199 -22.58 26.30 23.39
N ARG A 200 -22.08 26.96 22.32
CA ARG A 200 -21.51 26.26 21.17
C ARG A 200 -20.17 25.63 21.51
N CYS A 201 -20.06 24.32 21.36
CA CYS A 201 -18.83 23.57 21.59
C CYS A 201 -18.71 22.43 20.59
N SER A 202 -17.47 22.13 20.15
CA SER A 202 -17.17 20.83 19.52
C SER A 202 -16.67 19.93 20.65
N PHE A 203 -17.58 19.14 21.24
CA PHE A 203 -17.30 18.45 22.50
C PHE A 203 -16.63 17.11 22.24
N ALA A 204 -15.42 16.97 22.79
CA ALA A 204 -14.58 15.80 22.69
C ALA A 204 -13.66 15.76 23.91
N LEU A 205 -13.51 14.59 24.50
CA LEU A 205 -12.59 14.32 25.62
C LEU A 205 -11.73 13.11 25.27
N ASP A 206 -10.60 12.96 25.96
CA ASP A 206 -9.71 11.80 25.83
C ASP A 206 -10.35 10.60 26.57
N GLU A 207 -10.65 10.76 27.86
CA GLU A 207 -11.18 9.69 28.71
C GLU A 207 -11.95 10.28 29.91
N VAL A 208 -12.97 9.56 30.38
CA VAL A 208 -13.74 9.86 31.59
C VAL A 208 -13.76 8.66 32.52
N GLU A 209 -13.26 8.86 33.73
CA GLU A 209 -13.24 7.85 34.79
C GLU A 209 -14.21 8.22 35.91
N VAL A 210 -14.91 7.23 36.46
CA VAL A 210 -15.81 7.40 37.59
C VAL A 210 -15.40 6.41 38.68
N TYR A 211 -15.25 6.89 39.92
CA TYR A 211 -14.85 6.07 41.07
C TYR A 211 -15.96 6.07 42.12
N ALA A 212 -16.25 4.92 42.71
CA ALA A 212 -17.24 4.77 43.77
C ALA A 212 -16.59 4.92 45.16
N ALA A 213 -17.35 5.37 46.15
CA ALA A 213 -16.87 5.64 47.51
C ALA A 213 -16.51 4.36 48.29
N ASP A 214 -17.10 3.22 47.93
CA ASP A 214 -16.81 1.90 48.51
C ASP A 214 -15.56 1.23 47.92
N ASP A 215 -15.18 1.59 46.69
CA ASP A 215 -13.95 1.12 46.02
C ASP A 215 -13.30 2.26 45.21
N PRO A 216 -12.60 3.21 45.87
CA PRO A 216 -12.06 4.41 45.24
C PRO A 216 -10.84 4.15 44.34
N GLN A 217 -10.39 2.90 44.22
CA GLN A 217 -9.27 2.48 43.36
C GLN A 217 -9.73 1.95 42.00
N LYS A 218 -11.02 1.70 41.82
CA LYS A 218 -11.56 1.08 40.60
C LYS A 218 -12.37 2.08 39.78
N ASN A 219 -11.99 2.27 38.52
CA ASN A 219 -12.83 3.01 37.55
C ASN A 219 -14.05 2.15 37.20
N ILE A 220 -15.22 2.54 37.70
CA ILE A 220 -16.49 1.85 37.48
C ILE A 220 -17.15 2.23 36.14
N ALA A 221 -16.65 3.26 35.43
CA ALA A 221 -17.10 3.61 34.08
C ALA A 221 -16.36 2.82 32.98
N LEU A 222 -15.23 2.17 33.30
CA LEU A 222 -14.40 1.47 32.34
C LEU A 222 -15.19 0.39 31.56
N GLY A 223 -15.29 0.57 30.25
CA GLY A 223 -15.98 -0.33 29.32
C GLY A 223 -17.50 -0.39 29.50
N LYS A 224 -18.11 0.61 30.16
CA LYS A 224 -19.56 0.67 30.36
C LYS A 224 -20.28 1.26 29.16
N PRO A 225 -21.59 0.95 28.98
CA PRO A 225 -22.40 1.59 27.96
C PRO A 225 -22.38 3.11 28.11
N ALA A 226 -22.09 3.81 27.03
CA ALA A 226 -22.07 5.26 26.96
C ALA A 226 -22.91 5.74 25.78
N ASP A 227 -23.31 7.01 25.82
CA ASP A 227 -24.04 7.65 24.74
C ASP A 227 -23.71 9.14 24.70
N GLN A 228 -23.99 9.80 23.58
CA GLN A 228 -23.72 11.22 23.39
C GLN A 228 -24.77 11.89 22.51
N LYS A 229 -24.80 13.23 22.54
CA LYS A 229 -25.83 14.02 21.87
C LYS A 229 -25.92 13.79 20.36
N SER A 230 -24.78 13.70 19.71
CA SER A 230 -24.67 13.60 18.25
C SER A 230 -23.30 13.02 17.88
N ILE A 231 -23.14 12.61 16.62
CA ILE A 231 -21.86 12.19 16.04
C ILE A 231 -21.29 13.28 15.14
N SER A 232 -20.02 13.12 14.76
CA SER A 232 -19.32 14.02 13.83
C SER A 232 -18.56 13.23 12.76
N PRO A 233 -18.00 13.89 11.73
CA PRO A 233 -17.08 13.24 10.79
C PRO A 233 -15.80 12.69 11.44
N HIS A 234 -15.54 13.02 12.70
CA HIS A 234 -14.42 12.52 13.49
C HIS A 234 -14.82 11.37 14.43
N SER A 235 -16.07 10.93 14.41
CA SER A 235 -16.55 9.82 15.23
C SER A 235 -16.08 8.47 14.69
N PHE A 236 -15.68 7.57 15.58
CA PHE A 236 -15.23 6.20 15.26
C PHE A 236 -15.67 5.22 16.36
N PRO A 237 -15.83 3.92 16.08
CA PRO A 237 -16.17 2.96 17.14
C PRO A 237 -15.05 2.88 18.18
N GLY A 238 -15.38 2.92 19.48
CA GLY A 238 -14.41 2.79 20.58
C GLY A 238 -13.55 1.52 20.51
N THR A 239 -12.43 1.47 21.23
CA THR A 239 -11.35 0.47 21.02
C THR A 239 -11.65 -0.97 21.46
N ARG A 240 -12.86 -1.28 21.95
CA ARG A 240 -13.26 -2.65 22.32
C ARG A 240 -14.58 -3.08 21.67
N GLY A 241 -14.46 -4.05 20.75
CA GLY A 241 -15.59 -4.87 20.34
C GLY A 241 -15.94 -5.90 21.40
N HIS A 242 -17.17 -5.86 21.93
CA HIS A 242 -17.85 -7.04 22.46
C HIS A 242 -19.30 -7.08 21.98
N THR A 243 -19.67 -8.27 21.50
CA THR A 243 -20.96 -8.67 20.95
C THR A 243 -22.14 -8.41 21.89
N TYR A 244 -23.20 -7.82 21.33
CA TYR A 244 -24.57 -8.08 21.76
C TYR A 244 -25.44 -8.41 20.53
N LYS A 245 -26.12 -9.56 20.57
CA LYS A 245 -27.28 -9.85 19.72
C LYS A 245 -28.53 -9.67 20.58
N ILE A 246 -29.56 -9.05 19.99
CA ILE A 246 -31.04 -9.22 20.09
C ILE A 246 -31.60 -7.88 19.53
N ALA A 247 -32.55 -7.77 18.60
CA ALA A 247 -33.52 -8.66 17.99
C ALA A 247 -33.63 -8.37 16.47
N LYS A 248 -34.48 -9.14 15.78
CA LYS A 248 -34.78 -9.12 14.34
C LYS A 248 -34.86 -7.71 13.72
N PRO A 249 -34.48 -7.57 12.43
CA PRO A 249 -34.56 -6.31 11.72
C PRO A 249 -36.01 -5.85 11.63
N GLU A 250 -36.32 -4.66 12.15
CA GLU A 250 -37.22 -3.81 11.37
C GLU A 250 -36.52 -3.57 10.04
N LYS A 251 -37.24 -3.88 8.95
CA LYS A 251 -36.79 -3.67 7.57
C LYS A 251 -36.02 -2.34 7.51
N PRO A 252 -34.74 -2.33 7.08
CA PRO A 252 -34.11 -1.08 6.72
C PRO A 252 -35.08 -0.37 5.77
N ALA A 253 -35.38 0.90 6.05
CA ALA A 253 -36.09 1.70 5.06
C ALA A 253 -35.35 1.50 3.73
N GLU A 254 -36.07 0.96 2.74
CA GLU A 254 -35.49 0.65 1.44
C GLU A 254 -34.69 1.87 0.97
N PRO A 255 -33.49 1.67 0.38
CA PRO A 255 -32.75 2.77 -0.17
C PRO A 255 -33.70 3.55 -1.08
N LYS A 256 -33.87 4.86 -0.83
CA LYS A 256 -34.76 5.75 -1.60
C LYS A 256 -34.37 5.83 -3.11
N LYS A 257 -33.45 4.99 -3.59
CA LYS A 257 -32.89 4.93 -4.95
C LYS A 257 -32.73 3.46 -5.37
N ALA A 258 -33.02 3.15 -6.64
CA ALA A 258 -32.94 1.79 -7.17
C ALA A 258 -31.48 1.28 -7.22
N VAL A 259 -31.16 0.27 -6.40
CA VAL A 259 -29.90 -0.51 -6.42
C VAL A 259 -30.02 -1.74 -7.31
N PHE A 260 -28.94 -2.27 -7.88
CA PHE A 260 -28.93 -3.38 -8.86
C PHE A 260 -29.75 -3.05 -10.10
N LEU A 261 -29.37 -2.01 -10.84
CA LEU A 261 -30.07 -1.65 -12.07
C LEU A 261 -29.87 -2.75 -13.13
N LEU A 262 -30.94 -3.14 -13.83
CA LEU A 262 -30.84 -4.11 -14.94
C LEU A 262 -29.82 -3.65 -15.99
N ALA A 263 -29.76 -2.35 -16.25
CA ALA A 263 -28.76 -1.75 -17.14
C ALA A 263 -27.30 -2.02 -16.70
N HIS A 264 -27.02 -2.07 -15.40
CA HIS A 264 -25.69 -2.42 -14.92
C HIS A 264 -25.40 -3.91 -15.14
N THR A 265 -26.38 -4.76 -14.91
CA THR A 265 -26.28 -6.21 -15.20
C THR A 265 -26.04 -6.45 -16.69
N SER A 266 -26.74 -5.73 -17.57
CA SER A 266 -26.52 -5.77 -19.03
C SER A 266 -25.10 -5.32 -19.40
N GLU A 267 -24.55 -4.29 -18.74
CA GLU A 267 -23.15 -3.88 -18.97
C GLU A 267 -22.16 -4.96 -18.53
N VAL A 268 -22.38 -5.61 -17.38
CA VAL A 268 -21.55 -6.74 -16.91
C VAL A 268 -21.59 -7.88 -17.93
N ILE A 269 -22.76 -8.26 -18.42
CA ILE A 269 -22.92 -9.31 -19.45
C ILE A 269 -22.19 -8.92 -20.73
N ARG A 270 -22.35 -7.67 -21.21
CA ARG A 270 -21.67 -7.16 -22.40
C ARG A 270 -20.14 -7.27 -22.26
N ARG A 271 -19.59 -6.86 -21.12
CA ARG A 271 -18.15 -7.02 -20.82
C ARG A 271 -17.73 -8.49 -20.80
N GLY A 272 -18.60 -9.39 -20.33
CA GLY A 272 -18.37 -10.83 -20.40
C GLY A 272 -18.21 -11.35 -21.82
N TYR A 273 -19.02 -10.88 -22.77
CA TYR A 273 -18.86 -11.20 -24.19
C TYR A 273 -17.59 -10.61 -24.77
N ASP A 274 -17.30 -9.33 -24.52
CA ASP A 274 -16.07 -8.68 -24.99
C ASP A 274 -14.82 -9.45 -24.51
N LEU A 275 -14.84 -9.91 -23.26
CA LEU A 275 -13.75 -10.66 -22.66
C LEU A 275 -13.61 -12.06 -23.28
N ALA A 276 -14.73 -12.74 -23.51
CA ALA A 276 -14.72 -14.03 -24.19
C ALA A 276 -14.18 -13.91 -25.62
N ASP A 277 -14.57 -12.88 -26.36
CA ASP A 277 -14.08 -12.65 -27.72
C ASP A 277 -12.59 -12.29 -27.73
N ARG A 278 -12.12 -11.52 -26.74
CA ARG A 278 -10.69 -11.21 -26.55
C ARG A 278 -9.84 -12.47 -26.33
N PHE A 279 -10.35 -13.44 -25.58
CA PHE A 279 -9.63 -14.69 -25.28
C PHE A 279 -9.85 -15.81 -26.29
N ARG A 280 -10.82 -15.66 -27.19
CA ARG A 280 -11.11 -16.64 -28.24
C ARG A 280 -9.85 -16.94 -29.06
N GLY A 281 -9.52 -18.23 -29.19
CA GLY A 281 -8.33 -18.70 -29.90
C GLY A 281 -7.02 -18.62 -29.11
N ARG A 282 -7.04 -18.11 -27.86
CA ARG A 282 -5.86 -18.02 -26.97
C ARG A 282 -5.99 -18.87 -25.71
N THR A 283 -7.15 -19.49 -25.48
CA THR A 283 -7.46 -20.29 -24.29
C THR A 283 -8.14 -21.61 -24.64
N ASN A 284 -8.48 -22.42 -23.63
CA ASN A 284 -9.29 -23.62 -23.77
C ASN A 284 -10.70 -23.27 -24.26
N LEU A 285 -10.92 -23.40 -25.57
CA LEU A 285 -12.19 -23.10 -26.23
C LEU A 285 -13.36 -23.89 -25.66
N ALA A 286 -13.17 -25.17 -25.31
CA ALA A 286 -14.24 -25.99 -24.77
C ALA A 286 -14.74 -25.50 -23.40
N ARG A 287 -13.84 -24.98 -22.55
CA ARG A 287 -14.21 -24.33 -21.29
C ARG A 287 -14.90 -22.99 -21.56
N LEU A 288 -14.31 -22.16 -22.42
CA LEU A 288 -14.84 -20.83 -22.73
C LEU A 288 -16.24 -20.89 -23.35
N ASP A 289 -16.48 -21.76 -24.33
CA ASP A 289 -17.76 -21.90 -25.02
C ASP A 289 -18.88 -22.31 -24.07
N LYS A 290 -18.59 -23.16 -23.06
CA LYS A 290 -19.57 -23.52 -22.01
C LYS A 290 -19.94 -22.32 -21.14
N LEU A 291 -18.98 -21.46 -20.82
CA LEU A 291 -19.23 -20.24 -20.04
C LEU A 291 -20.02 -19.22 -20.85
N VAL A 292 -19.68 -19.04 -22.13
CA VAL A 292 -20.41 -18.18 -23.05
C VAL A 292 -21.85 -18.66 -23.22
N ALA A 293 -22.10 -19.97 -23.34
CA ALA A 293 -23.46 -20.51 -23.40
C ALA A 293 -24.26 -20.22 -22.13
N ARG A 294 -23.66 -20.34 -20.94
CA ARG A 294 -24.29 -19.95 -19.67
C ARG A 294 -24.59 -18.44 -19.62
N LEU A 295 -23.68 -17.61 -20.16
CA LEU A 295 -23.86 -16.17 -20.25
C LEU A 295 -25.01 -15.80 -21.21
N GLN A 296 -25.15 -16.50 -22.34
CA GLN A 296 -26.26 -16.35 -23.29
C GLN A 296 -27.62 -16.69 -22.66
N VAL A 297 -27.68 -17.76 -21.86
CA VAL A 297 -28.90 -18.11 -21.12
C VAL A 297 -29.25 -17.01 -20.12
N LEU A 298 -28.27 -16.47 -19.39
CA LEU A 298 -28.50 -15.38 -18.44
C LEU A 298 -28.93 -14.08 -19.13
N ASP A 299 -28.33 -13.73 -20.27
CA ASP A 299 -28.71 -12.58 -21.09
C ASP A 299 -30.16 -12.71 -21.60
N ALA A 300 -30.51 -13.86 -22.18
CA ALA A 300 -31.87 -14.14 -22.63
C ALA A 300 -32.89 -14.09 -21.49
N ASP A 301 -32.52 -14.53 -20.29
CA ASP A 301 -33.36 -14.43 -19.10
C ASP A 301 -33.51 -12.97 -18.61
N LEU A 302 -32.43 -12.18 -18.66
CA LEU A 302 -32.45 -10.76 -18.30
C LEU A 302 -33.38 -9.96 -19.23
N ARG A 303 -33.40 -10.28 -20.53
CA ARG A 303 -34.27 -9.62 -21.52
C ARG A 303 -35.76 -9.78 -21.25
N LYS A 304 -36.18 -10.83 -20.54
CA LYS A 304 -37.58 -11.01 -20.11
C LYS A 304 -38.05 -9.89 -19.18
N PHE A 305 -37.11 -9.20 -18.54
CA PHE A 305 -37.39 -8.10 -17.62
C PHE A 305 -37.33 -6.71 -18.28
N GLU A 306 -36.95 -6.60 -19.57
CA GLU A 306 -36.84 -5.32 -20.28
C GLU A 306 -38.19 -4.60 -20.44
N SER A 307 -39.29 -5.35 -20.51
CA SER A 307 -40.66 -4.81 -20.58
C SER A 307 -41.40 -4.81 -19.24
N ALA A 308 -40.75 -5.26 -18.15
CA ALA A 308 -41.37 -5.31 -16.84
C ALA A 308 -41.37 -3.92 -16.19
N ALA A 309 -42.54 -3.47 -15.71
CA ALA A 309 -42.68 -2.14 -15.09
C ALA A 309 -41.98 -2.03 -13.74
N ASP A 310 -41.90 -3.13 -12.99
CA ASP A 310 -41.20 -3.21 -11.71
C ASP A 310 -40.61 -4.61 -11.52
N VAL A 311 -39.31 -4.69 -11.20
CA VAL A 311 -38.59 -5.95 -10.99
C VAL A 311 -38.04 -5.95 -9.57
N PRO A 312 -38.41 -6.93 -8.73
CA PRO A 312 -37.99 -6.98 -7.34
C PRO A 312 -36.47 -6.87 -7.19
N VAL A 313 -36.02 -6.12 -6.19
CA VAL A 313 -34.59 -5.88 -5.95
C VAL A 313 -33.80 -7.17 -5.74
N ASP A 314 -34.38 -8.17 -5.08
CA ASP A 314 -33.74 -9.47 -4.84
C ASP A 314 -33.49 -10.22 -6.15
N VAL A 315 -34.44 -10.17 -7.09
CA VAL A 315 -34.28 -10.75 -8.43
C VAL A 315 -33.17 -10.03 -9.18
N ARG A 316 -33.16 -8.69 -9.14
CA ARG A 316 -32.10 -7.91 -9.80
C ARG A 316 -30.72 -8.18 -9.21
N ARG A 317 -30.62 -8.29 -7.89
CA ARG A 317 -29.41 -8.66 -7.16
C ARG A 317 -28.92 -10.05 -7.55
N GLU A 318 -29.83 -11.03 -7.61
CA GLU A 318 -29.50 -12.40 -8.03
C GLU A 318 -28.91 -12.42 -9.45
N LYS A 319 -29.56 -11.74 -10.41
CA LYS A 319 -29.06 -11.67 -11.80
C LYS A 319 -27.72 -10.96 -11.90
N TYR A 320 -27.54 -9.87 -11.16
CA TYR A 320 -26.28 -9.14 -11.11
C TYR A 320 -25.15 -10.03 -10.59
N LEU A 321 -25.33 -10.69 -9.45
CA LEU A 321 -24.31 -11.58 -8.88
C LEU A 321 -24.04 -12.79 -9.78
N ALA A 322 -25.07 -13.39 -10.38
CA ALA A 322 -24.90 -14.48 -11.35
C ALA A 322 -24.07 -14.04 -12.57
N ALA A 323 -24.31 -12.84 -13.09
CA ALA A 323 -23.52 -12.27 -14.19
C ALA A 323 -22.06 -12.06 -13.76
N ARG A 324 -21.82 -11.46 -12.60
CA ARG A 324 -20.46 -11.22 -12.07
C ARG A 324 -19.68 -12.53 -11.87
N TRP A 325 -20.31 -13.56 -11.31
CA TRP A 325 -19.69 -14.88 -11.16
C TRP A 325 -19.31 -15.50 -12.52
N LEU A 326 -20.20 -15.45 -13.51
CA LEU A 326 -19.89 -15.94 -14.87
C LEU A 326 -18.75 -15.14 -15.53
N VAL A 327 -18.77 -13.82 -15.43
CA VAL A 327 -17.72 -12.96 -16.01
C VAL A 327 -16.37 -13.23 -15.34
N ARG A 328 -16.34 -13.47 -14.02
CA ARG A 328 -15.14 -13.90 -13.30
C ARG A 328 -14.63 -15.25 -13.81
N GLU A 329 -15.51 -16.24 -13.99
CA GLU A 329 -15.12 -17.54 -14.55
C GLU A 329 -14.52 -17.39 -15.97
N ILE A 330 -15.06 -16.48 -16.79
CA ILE A 330 -14.52 -16.13 -18.12
C ILE A 330 -13.16 -15.44 -17.98
N ALA A 331 -13.00 -14.49 -17.06
CA ALA A 331 -11.73 -13.83 -16.79
C ALA A 331 -10.62 -14.82 -16.45
N PHE A 332 -10.94 -15.87 -15.68
CA PHE A 332 -10.01 -16.94 -15.31
C PHE A 332 -9.79 -17.99 -16.42
N THR A 333 -10.25 -17.70 -17.64
CA THR A 333 -9.76 -18.37 -18.85
C THR A 333 -8.62 -17.62 -19.52
N ASN A 334 -8.23 -16.44 -19.02
CA ASN A 334 -7.07 -15.70 -19.54
C ASN A 334 -5.81 -16.58 -19.50
N PRO A 335 -5.15 -16.85 -20.64
CA PRO A 335 -3.96 -17.71 -20.69
C PRO A 335 -2.76 -17.14 -19.94
N LEU A 336 -2.75 -15.84 -19.61
CA LEU A 336 -1.68 -15.21 -18.83
C LEU A 336 -1.82 -15.43 -17.31
N LEU A 337 -2.96 -16.00 -16.86
CA LEU A 337 -3.22 -16.40 -15.48
C LEU A 337 -2.84 -17.87 -15.27
N ASP A 338 -1.66 -18.25 -15.76
CA ASP A 338 -1.08 -19.60 -15.80
C ASP A 338 -0.07 -19.87 -14.67
N PHE A 339 -0.29 -19.24 -13.52
CA PHE A 339 0.52 -19.42 -12.31
C PHE A 339 -0.37 -19.83 -11.12
N ASP A 340 0.21 -20.61 -10.22
CA ASP A 340 -0.48 -21.22 -9.08
C ASP A 340 -0.24 -20.44 -7.77
N LYS A 341 0.68 -19.48 -7.75
CA LYS A 341 1.05 -18.71 -6.56
C LYS A 341 1.27 -17.23 -6.85
N ILE A 342 0.82 -16.38 -5.94
CA ILE A 342 1.10 -14.93 -5.92
C ILE A 342 1.79 -14.59 -4.60
N LEU A 343 3.02 -14.10 -4.66
CA LEU A 343 3.75 -13.50 -3.55
C LEU A 343 3.20 -12.09 -3.28
N PHE A 344 3.06 -11.72 -2.01
CA PHE A 344 2.68 -10.36 -1.60
C PHE A 344 3.14 -10.09 -0.17
N VAL A 345 3.13 -8.81 0.23
CA VAL A 345 3.28 -8.41 1.63
C VAL A 345 1.98 -7.83 2.16
N THR A 346 1.77 -7.93 3.47
CA THR A 346 0.78 -7.09 4.16
C THR A 346 1.48 -6.09 5.05
N ARG A 347 0.95 -4.86 5.12
CA ARG A 347 1.43 -3.81 6.05
C ARG A 347 0.36 -2.76 6.30
N HIS A 348 0.48 -2.07 7.42
CA HIS A 348 -0.25 -0.84 7.67
C HIS A 348 0.37 0.34 6.90
N ASP A 349 -0.43 1.36 6.63
CA ASP A 349 0.10 2.65 6.19
C ASP A 349 1.02 3.21 7.30
N PRO A 350 2.08 3.96 6.95
CA PRO A 350 3.02 4.52 7.92
C PRO A 350 2.33 5.55 8.84
N GLY A 351 2.71 5.56 10.12
CA GLY A 351 2.14 6.43 11.18
C GLY A 351 2.81 7.80 11.31
N GLY A 352 3.89 8.06 10.56
CA GLY A 352 4.64 9.31 10.55
C GLY A 352 4.04 10.41 9.65
N LEU A 353 4.89 11.32 9.16
CA LEU A 353 4.43 12.38 8.25
C LEU A 353 3.86 11.76 6.96
N TYR A 354 2.65 12.18 6.61
CA TYR A 354 1.97 11.73 5.42
C TYR A 354 2.53 12.45 4.18
N HIS A 355 3.58 11.88 3.59
CA HIS A 355 4.35 12.49 2.52
C HIS A 355 5.16 11.42 1.77
N MET A 356 5.46 11.65 0.49
CA MET A 356 6.06 10.63 -0.38
C MET A 356 7.45 10.19 0.09
N VAL A 357 8.18 11.06 0.80
CA VAL A 357 9.51 10.76 1.33
C VAL A 357 9.46 9.88 2.57
N HIS A 358 8.62 10.23 3.55
CA HIS A 358 8.71 9.71 4.92
C HIS A 358 8.15 8.31 5.08
N GLN A 359 7.41 7.80 4.09
CA GLN A 359 6.85 6.45 4.09
C GLN A 359 7.91 5.33 4.04
N TYR A 360 9.17 5.67 3.75
CA TYR A 360 10.30 4.74 3.65
C TYR A 360 11.29 4.86 4.82
N TYR A 361 10.98 5.68 5.82
CA TYR A 361 11.75 5.70 7.05
C TYR A 361 11.22 4.66 8.02
N GLY A 362 12.08 3.74 8.45
CA GLY A 362 11.71 2.60 9.28
C GLY A 362 10.99 3.00 10.56
N PHE A 363 11.36 4.12 11.18
CA PHE A 363 10.72 4.62 12.38
C PHE A 363 9.29 5.10 12.17
N CYS A 364 8.85 5.36 10.93
CA CYS A 364 7.44 5.69 10.61
C CYS A 364 6.55 4.45 10.53
N SER A 365 7.10 3.24 10.66
CA SER A 365 6.41 2.00 10.35
C SER A 365 5.54 1.54 11.53
N ASN A 366 4.26 1.30 11.25
CA ASN A 366 3.37 0.65 12.20
C ASN A 366 3.59 -0.88 12.13
N PRO A 367 3.99 -1.54 13.23
CA PRO A 367 4.21 -2.98 13.25
C PRO A 367 2.95 -3.75 12.84
N GLY A 368 3.12 -4.80 12.06
CA GLY A 368 2.02 -5.64 11.61
C GLY A 368 2.21 -6.11 10.16
N GLY A 369 1.58 -7.24 9.85
CA GLY A 369 1.62 -7.86 8.54
C GLY A 369 2.67 -8.96 8.40
N GLY A 370 3.20 -9.16 7.20
CA GLY A 370 4.07 -10.28 6.88
C GLY A 370 4.34 -10.45 5.39
N LEU A 371 5.04 -11.55 5.05
CA LEU A 371 5.34 -11.99 3.69
C LEU A 371 4.56 -13.27 3.40
N PHE A 372 3.71 -13.24 2.37
CA PHE A 372 2.72 -14.28 2.12
C PHE A 372 2.74 -14.77 0.67
N ALA A 373 2.28 -16.00 0.48
CA ALA A 373 1.91 -16.54 -0.83
C ALA A 373 0.42 -16.92 -0.86
N LEU A 374 -0.31 -16.41 -1.84
CA LEU A 374 -1.65 -16.86 -2.19
C LEU A 374 -1.54 -18.01 -3.20
N CYS A 375 -1.84 -19.22 -2.76
CA CYS A 375 -1.86 -20.43 -3.55
C CYS A 375 -3.24 -20.66 -4.19
N ASP A 376 -3.22 -21.23 -5.39
CA ASP A 376 -4.40 -21.53 -6.22
C ASP A 376 -5.35 -20.32 -6.38
N PRO A 377 -4.84 -19.12 -6.76
CA PRO A 377 -5.58 -17.85 -6.70
C PRO A 377 -6.81 -17.81 -7.63
N PHE A 378 -6.87 -18.70 -8.62
CA PHE A 378 -7.95 -18.80 -9.60
C PHE A 378 -8.91 -19.97 -9.34
N SER A 379 -8.72 -20.69 -8.24
CA SER A 379 -9.59 -21.79 -7.83
C SER A 379 -10.78 -21.30 -6.98
N SER A 380 -11.68 -22.23 -6.63
CA SER A 380 -12.76 -21.97 -5.68
C SER A 380 -12.31 -21.98 -4.20
N ASP A 381 -11.13 -22.52 -3.91
CA ASP A 381 -10.58 -22.65 -2.55
C ASP A 381 -9.11 -22.21 -2.49
N PRO A 382 -8.82 -20.92 -2.74
CA PRO A 382 -7.47 -20.40 -2.60
C PRO A 382 -6.99 -20.51 -1.16
N LYS A 383 -5.67 -20.61 -1.00
CA LYS A 383 -5.02 -20.75 0.31
C LYS A 383 -3.96 -19.69 0.52
N VAL A 384 -3.83 -19.19 1.73
CA VAL A 384 -2.78 -18.23 2.10
C VAL A 384 -1.74 -18.95 2.96
N VAL A 385 -0.48 -18.73 2.64
CA VAL A 385 0.68 -19.25 3.36
C VAL A 385 1.50 -18.07 3.87
N ASN A 386 1.81 -18.05 5.17
CA ASN A 386 2.82 -17.14 5.71
C ASN A 386 4.21 -17.75 5.47
N LEU A 387 4.99 -17.16 4.58
CA LEU A 387 6.29 -17.72 4.19
C LEU A 387 7.32 -17.69 5.31
N LEU A 388 7.10 -16.84 6.33
CA LEU A 388 8.03 -16.64 7.44
C LEU A 388 7.50 -17.18 8.77
N GLU A 389 6.44 -17.99 8.75
CA GLU A 389 5.80 -18.51 9.97
C GLU A 389 6.81 -19.21 10.88
N ASP A 390 7.64 -20.08 10.30
CA ASP A 390 8.63 -20.90 11.01
C ASP A 390 10.09 -20.54 10.68
N SER A 391 10.31 -19.50 9.88
CA SER A 391 11.65 -19.06 9.50
C SER A 391 12.36 -18.37 10.66
N LEU A 392 13.56 -18.84 10.97
CA LEU A 392 14.52 -18.13 11.81
C LEU A 392 15.57 -17.49 10.91
N VAL A 393 16.02 -16.29 11.27
CA VAL A 393 17.13 -15.64 10.57
C VAL A 393 18.40 -16.47 10.80
N GLU A 394 19.04 -16.93 9.74
CA GLU A 394 20.24 -17.76 9.79
C GLU A 394 21.51 -16.92 9.96
N ARG A 395 21.51 -15.69 9.45
CA ARG A 395 22.69 -14.80 9.44
C ARG A 395 22.32 -13.32 9.56
N GLY A 396 23.15 -12.58 10.28
CA GLY A 396 23.04 -11.13 10.49
C GLY A 396 22.74 -10.75 11.94
N ARG A 397 22.41 -9.48 12.20
CA ARG A 397 22.13 -8.96 13.54
C ARG A 397 20.98 -9.70 14.24
N LEU A 398 20.00 -10.15 13.46
CA LEU A 398 18.82 -10.86 13.97
C LEU A 398 18.95 -12.38 13.98
N ALA A 399 20.15 -12.94 13.77
CA ALA A 399 20.35 -14.39 13.72
C ALA A 399 19.74 -15.12 14.94
N GLY A 400 19.04 -16.24 14.68
CA GLY A 400 18.30 -17.02 15.67
C GLY A 400 16.93 -16.46 16.06
N SER A 401 16.51 -15.32 15.50
CA SER A 401 15.22 -14.69 15.81
C SER A 401 14.20 -14.84 14.68
N LYS A 402 12.90 -14.80 15.01
CA LYS A 402 11.82 -14.54 14.04
C LYS A 402 11.75 -13.03 13.74
N LEU A 403 11.20 -12.67 12.58
CA LEU A 403 11.02 -11.26 12.19
C LEU A 403 9.75 -10.62 12.76
N LEU A 404 8.81 -11.36 13.32
CA LEU A 404 7.60 -10.75 13.90
C LEU A 404 7.78 -10.52 15.41
N PRO A 405 7.35 -9.35 15.93
CA PRO A 405 6.65 -8.24 15.25
C PRO A 405 7.59 -7.33 14.41
N GLY A 406 7.02 -6.64 13.41
CA GLY A 406 7.73 -5.64 12.59
C GLY A 406 6.95 -5.29 11.32
N THR A 407 7.60 -4.64 10.35
CA THR A 407 6.95 -4.19 9.10
C THR A 407 7.80 -4.57 7.88
N PHE A 408 7.13 -4.97 6.79
CA PHE A 408 7.75 -5.44 5.55
C PHE A 408 7.54 -4.45 4.41
N LEU A 409 8.50 -4.34 3.50
CA LEU A 409 8.46 -3.53 2.29
C LEU A 409 9.05 -4.26 1.10
N SER A 410 8.60 -3.84 -0.08
CA SER A 410 9.29 -4.02 -1.36
C SER A 410 9.79 -5.45 -1.62
N PRO A 411 8.88 -6.45 -1.63
CA PRO A 411 9.27 -7.79 -2.05
C PRO A 411 9.69 -7.77 -3.53
N GLU A 412 10.74 -8.51 -3.87
CA GLU A 412 11.18 -8.77 -5.24
C GLU A 412 11.53 -10.25 -5.40
N LEU A 413 11.06 -10.85 -6.49
CA LEU A 413 11.31 -12.25 -6.82
C LEU A 413 12.47 -12.38 -7.82
N SER A 414 13.38 -13.32 -7.57
CA SER A 414 14.48 -13.66 -8.48
C SER A 414 13.96 -14.18 -9.82
N TYR A 415 14.79 -14.08 -10.87
CA TYR A 415 14.39 -14.50 -12.22
C TYR A 415 14.08 -16.00 -12.33
N ASP A 416 14.70 -16.84 -11.51
CA ASP A 416 14.41 -18.28 -11.41
C ASP A 416 13.17 -18.61 -10.57
N GLY A 417 12.57 -17.61 -9.92
CA GLY A 417 11.38 -17.76 -9.08
C GLY A 417 11.63 -18.48 -7.75
N GLN A 418 12.88 -18.59 -7.28
CA GLN A 418 13.23 -19.36 -6.08
C GLN A 418 13.57 -18.52 -4.85
N SER A 419 14.02 -17.27 -5.03
CA SER A 419 14.47 -16.40 -3.95
C SER A 419 13.68 -15.10 -3.92
N VAL A 420 13.38 -14.62 -2.72
CA VAL A 420 12.69 -13.36 -2.46
C VAL A 420 13.64 -12.42 -1.71
N LEU A 421 13.81 -11.21 -2.23
CA LEU A 421 14.36 -10.08 -1.47
C LEU A 421 13.21 -9.26 -0.91
N PHE A 422 13.41 -8.67 0.26
CA PHE A 422 12.47 -7.73 0.85
C PHE A 422 13.18 -6.83 1.86
N ALA A 423 12.56 -5.72 2.22
CA ALA A 423 13.01 -4.86 3.30
C ALA A 423 12.17 -5.08 4.57
N TYR A 424 12.81 -5.02 5.74
CA TYR A 424 12.17 -5.23 7.03
C TYR A 424 12.70 -4.27 8.10
N THR A 425 11.83 -3.84 9.01
CA THR A 425 12.16 -3.01 10.18
C THR A 425 11.45 -3.49 11.44
N GLU A 426 12.10 -3.34 12.60
CA GLU A 426 11.51 -3.50 13.94
C GLU A 426 10.84 -2.20 14.44
N GLY A 427 10.79 -1.16 13.59
CA GLY A 427 10.26 0.16 13.90
C GLY A 427 8.80 0.13 14.35
N LYS A 428 8.45 1.07 15.24
CA LYS A 428 7.16 1.07 15.96
C LYS A 428 6.28 2.30 15.77
N ALA A 429 6.70 3.28 14.97
CA ALA A 429 6.00 4.57 14.85
C ALA A 429 5.87 5.36 16.16
N GLU A 430 6.79 5.16 17.11
CA GLU A 430 6.79 5.82 18.43
C GLU A 430 7.57 7.15 18.47
N GLY A 431 8.15 7.57 17.34
CA GLY A 431 8.93 8.80 17.24
C GLY A 431 10.06 8.66 16.23
N ILE A 432 10.87 9.72 16.10
CA ILE A 432 12.05 9.70 15.23
C ILE A 432 13.15 8.89 15.90
N GLU A 433 13.63 7.86 15.22
CA GLU A 433 14.74 7.02 15.68
C GLU A 433 15.59 6.56 14.50
N TRP A 434 16.86 6.95 14.49
CA TRP A 434 17.85 6.51 13.50
C TRP A 434 18.74 5.42 14.09
N SER A 435 18.19 4.22 14.22
CA SER A 435 18.87 3.06 14.80
C SER A 435 18.70 1.82 13.90
N PRO A 436 19.51 0.76 14.12
CA PRO A 436 19.29 -0.52 13.43
C PRO A 436 17.90 -1.12 13.60
N LYS A 437 17.20 -0.84 14.71
CA LYS A 437 15.85 -1.36 14.94
C LYS A 437 14.79 -0.56 14.19
N ALA A 438 15.00 0.74 14.05
CA ALA A 438 14.05 1.65 13.44
C ALA A 438 14.45 2.08 12.00
N SER A 439 15.32 1.29 11.35
CA SER A 439 15.68 1.44 9.94
C SER A 439 15.31 0.18 9.17
N TYR A 440 14.91 0.34 7.91
CA TYR A 440 14.73 -0.80 7.01
C TYR A 440 16.06 -1.45 6.65
N HIS A 441 16.09 -2.78 6.63
CA HIS A 441 17.22 -3.60 6.17
C HIS A 441 16.78 -4.61 5.13
N ILE A 442 17.68 -4.96 4.21
CA ILE A 442 17.42 -5.97 3.18
C ILE A 442 17.61 -7.37 3.73
N PHE A 443 16.64 -8.24 3.44
CA PHE A 443 16.66 -9.67 3.72
C PHE A 443 16.49 -10.47 2.43
N ARG A 444 16.99 -11.71 2.45
CA ARG A 444 16.74 -12.72 1.42
C ARG A 444 16.16 -13.98 2.06
N VAL A 445 15.21 -14.62 1.39
CA VAL A 445 14.62 -15.90 1.80
C VAL A 445 14.25 -16.72 0.57
N GLY A 446 14.18 -18.05 0.70
CA GLY A 446 13.57 -18.92 -0.31
C GLY A 446 12.05 -18.72 -0.38
N VAL A 447 11.44 -19.01 -1.53
CA VAL A 447 9.97 -18.98 -1.69
C VAL A 447 9.23 -20.00 -0.82
N ASP A 448 9.94 -20.95 -0.23
CA ASP A 448 9.46 -21.93 0.73
C ASP A 448 9.68 -21.51 2.20
N GLY A 449 10.28 -20.34 2.45
CA GLY A 449 10.61 -19.83 3.79
C GLY A 449 11.99 -20.25 4.32
N SER A 450 12.76 -21.05 3.57
CA SER A 450 14.11 -21.47 3.97
C SER A 450 15.15 -20.36 3.76
N HIS A 451 16.34 -20.49 4.36
CA HIS A 451 17.49 -19.64 4.06
C HIS A 451 17.27 -18.14 4.27
N LEU A 452 16.51 -17.79 5.31
CA LEU A 452 16.27 -16.41 5.70
C LEU A 452 17.56 -15.78 6.22
N VAL A 453 18.12 -14.81 5.49
CA VAL A 453 19.35 -14.09 5.87
C VAL A 453 19.14 -12.59 5.80
N GLN A 454 19.73 -11.86 6.74
CA GLN A 454 19.85 -10.41 6.69
C GLN A 454 21.11 -10.04 5.87
N LEU A 455 20.95 -9.16 4.89
CA LEU A 455 22.01 -8.70 3.98
C LEU A 455 22.59 -7.35 4.38
N THR A 456 21.78 -6.46 4.94
CA THR A 456 22.23 -5.13 5.38
C THR A 456 21.93 -4.88 6.85
N ASP A 457 22.70 -3.99 7.48
CA ASP A 457 22.50 -3.57 8.87
C ASP A 457 23.05 -2.15 9.09
N GLY A 458 22.67 -1.52 10.21
CA GLY A 458 23.12 -0.20 10.62
C GLY A 458 21.99 0.82 10.77
N ARG A 459 22.30 2.11 10.80
CA ARG A 459 21.32 3.17 11.06
C ARG A 459 20.65 3.76 9.81
N TRP A 460 20.85 3.13 8.67
CA TRP A 460 20.39 3.60 7.37
C TRP A 460 19.20 2.77 6.94
N ASN A 461 18.22 3.40 6.30
CA ASN A 461 17.16 2.71 5.61
C ASN A 461 17.71 2.19 4.29
N ASP A 462 17.72 0.87 4.16
CA ASP A 462 18.03 0.13 2.95
C ASP A 462 16.71 -0.54 2.49
N PHE A 463 16.20 -0.16 1.33
CA PHE A 463 14.90 -0.64 0.83
C PHE A 463 14.87 -0.72 -0.72
N ASP A 464 13.73 -1.16 -1.26
CA ASP A 464 13.52 -1.41 -2.69
C ASP A 464 14.63 -2.24 -3.37
N PRO A 465 14.92 -3.46 -2.87
CA PRO A 465 15.92 -4.31 -3.51
C PRO A 465 15.44 -4.83 -4.87
N CYS A 466 16.36 -4.94 -5.84
CA CYS A 466 16.10 -5.57 -7.13
C CYS A 466 17.30 -6.43 -7.58
N PHE A 467 17.01 -7.60 -8.16
CA PHE A 467 18.05 -8.48 -8.72
C PHE A 467 18.57 -7.95 -10.07
N LEU A 468 19.88 -7.77 -10.16
CA LEU A 468 20.55 -7.48 -11.43
C LEU A 468 20.89 -8.77 -12.20
N PRO A 469 20.87 -8.76 -13.55
CA PRO A 469 21.20 -9.94 -14.34
C PRO A 469 22.61 -10.52 -14.09
N ASN A 470 23.57 -9.69 -13.64
CA ASN A 470 24.92 -10.12 -13.31
C ASN A 470 25.04 -10.81 -11.93
N GLY A 471 23.94 -10.96 -11.19
CA GLY A 471 23.91 -11.59 -9.86
C GLY A 471 24.06 -10.62 -8.69
N ARG A 472 24.37 -9.35 -8.94
CA ARG A 472 24.36 -8.29 -7.91
C ARG A 472 22.93 -7.88 -7.56
N ILE A 473 22.79 -7.13 -6.48
CA ILE A 473 21.52 -6.54 -6.02
C ILE A 473 21.66 -5.03 -6.10
N VAL A 474 20.69 -4.35 -6.73
CA VAL A 474 20.52 -2.89 -6.62
C VAL A 474 19.52 -2.60 -5.51
N LEU A 475 19.69 -1.49 -4.80
CA LEU A 475 18.80 -1.04 -3.73
C LEU A 475 18.82 0.48 -3.59
N ILE A 476 17.86 1.01 -2.84
CA ILE A 476 17.82 2.41 -2.41
C ILE A 476 18.31 2.52 -0.97
N THR A 477 19.23 3.45 -0.72
CA THR A 477 19.79 3.66 0.64
C THR A 477 20.27 5.08 0.91
N GLU A 478 20.21 5.46 2.18
CA GLU A 478 20.70 6.73 2.74
C GLU A 478 22.22 6.80 2.90
N ARG A 479 22.95 5.73 2.55
CA ARG A 479 24.40 5.61 2.79
C ARG A 479 25.27 6.63 2.07
N ARG A 480 24.81 7.19 0.95
CA ARG A 480 25.48 8.31 0.25
C ARG A 480 25.53 9.56 1.13
N GLY A 481 24.51 9.75 1.97
CA GLY A 481 24.34 10.89 2.86
C GLY A 481 23.83 12.16 2.19
N GLY A 482 23.65 13.18 3.02
CA GLY A 482 23.04 14.45 2.66
C GLY A 482 21.56 14.52 3.03
N TYR A 483 21.00 15.71 2.90
CA TYR A 483 19.61 16.00 3.23
C TYR A 483 18.89 16.69 2.08
N LEU A 484 17.60 16.41 1.97
CA LEU A 484 16.70 17.10 1.06
C LEU A 484 16.75 18.62 1.28
N ARG A 485 16.85 19.39 0.20
CA ARG A 485 16.97 20.86 0.30
C ARG A 485 15.65 21.54 0.65
N CYS A 486 14.55 21.08 0.06
CA CYS A 486 13.22 21.66 0.25
C CYS A 486 12.47 21.15 1.51
N GLY A 487 13.08 20.26 2.30
CA GLY A 487 12.43 19.55 3.41
C GLY A 487 12.18 20.33 4.71
N GLY A 488 12.33 21.66 4.74
CA GLY A 488 12.28 22.49 5.97
C GLY A 488 10.90 22.87 6.48
N SER A 489 9.84 22.41 5.84
CA SER A 489 8.47 22.79 6.18
C SER A 489 7.78 21.87 7.19
N ALA A 490 8.42 20.77 7.63
CA ALA A 490 7.85 19.86 8.63
C ALA A 490 8.85 19.39 9.72
N PRO A 491 9.44 20.31 10.53
CA PRO A 491 10.11 19.92 11.76
C PRO A 491 9.19 19.02 12.61
N PRO A 492 9.69 17.96 13.25
CA PRO A 492 11.11 17.61 13.44
C PRO A 492 11.68 16.61 12.42
N TYR A 493 11.02 16.36 11.27
CA TYR A 493 11.46 15.30 10.35
C TYR A 493 12.62 15.73 9.45
N ASP A 494 13.84 15.43 9.89
CA ASP A 494 15.00 15.34 9.00
C ASP A 494 14.62 14.47 7.79
N SER A 495 14.98 14.92 6.58
CA SER A 495 14.73 14.16 5.35
C SER A 495 16.07 13.77 4.70
N PRO A 496 16.82 12.79 5.26
CA PRO A 496 18.03 12.29 4.63
C PRO A 496 17.75 11.79 3.21
N THR A 497 18.71 12.03 2.33
CA THR A 497 18.64 11.63 0.93
C THR A 497 19.01 10.16 0.78
N TYR A 498 18.15 9.38 0.13
CA TYR A 498 18.38 8.01 -0.29
C TYR A 498 18.48 7.89 -1.82
N THR A 499 19.45 7.10 -2.28
CA THR A 499 19.88 7.00 -3.69
C THR A 499 20.25 5.56 -4.05
N LEU A 500 20.36 5.28 -5.35
CA LEU A 500 20.75 3.97 -5.88
C LEU A 500 22.16 3.53 -5.46
N HIS A 501 22.23 2.32 -4.94
CA HIS A 501 23.46 1.59 -4.64
C HIS A 501 23.37 0.17 -5.21
N SER A 502 24.50 -0.53 -5.28
CA SER A 502 24.50 -1.98 -5.50
C SER A 502 25.40 -2.70 -4.52
N MET A 503 25.12 -3.98 -4.30
CA MET A 503 25.92 -4.89 -3.49
C MET A 503 25.99 -6.27 -4.15
N GLU A 504 26.94 -7.09 -3.71
CA GLU A 504 26.95 -8.51 -4.05
C GLU A 504 25.75 -9.25 -3.43
N SER A 505 25.46 -10.43 -3.97
CA SER A 505 24.31 -11.24 -3.53
C SER A 505 24.32 -11.63 -2.05
N ASP A 506 25.47 -11.53 -1.38
CA ASP A 506 25.66 -11.82 0.04
C ASP A 506 25.63 -10.58 0.94
N GLY A 507 25.46 -9.39 0.37
CA GLY A 507 25.46 -8.10 1.07
C GLY A 507 26.82 -7.38 1.08
N SER A 508 27.88 -8.00 0.57
CA SER A 508 29.22 -7.39 0.50
C SER A 508 29.38 -6.42 -0.68
N ASP A 509 30.51 -5.71 -0.72
CA ASP A 509 30.87 -4.78 -1.82
C ASP A 509 29.76 -3.76 -2.17
N MET A 510 29.19 -3.12 -1.14
CA MET A 510 28.23 -2.03 -1.30
C MET A 510 28.89 -0.81 -1.98
N ILE A 511 28.35 -0.40 -3.13
CA ILE A 511 28.83 0.74 -3.93
C ILE A 511 27.70 1.72 -4.26
N CYS A 512 28.02 3.01 -4.30
CA CYS A 512 27.09 4.07 -4.66
C CYS A 512 27.02 4.23 -6.19
N LEU A 513 25.83 4.01 -6.77
CA LEU A 513 25.61 4.15 -8.21
C LEU A 513 25.14 5.57 -8.59
N SER A 514 24.33 6.19 -7.74
CA SER A 514 23.78 7.53 -7.98
C SER A 514 24.30 8.53 -6.96
N PHE A 515 24.92 9.60 -7.46
CA PHE A 515 25.42 10.71 -6.65
C PHE A 515 24.44 11.88 -6.57
N HIS A 516 23.17 11.66 -6.97
CA HIS A 516 22.13 12.68 -6.98
C HIS A 516 21.85 13.26 -5.59
N GLU A 517 21.27 14.46 -5.52
CA GLU A 517 21.11 15.19 -4.25
C GLU A 517 19.74 15.07 -3.58
N THR A 518 18.78 14.46 -4.27
CA THR A 518 17.39 14.22 -3.83
C THR A 518 17.06 12.73 -3.90
N GLN A 519 15.81 12.41 -3.60
CA GLN A 519 15.31 11.06 -3.41
C GLN A 519 15.14 10.28 -4.72
N GLU A 520 15.44 8.98 -4.66
CA GLU A 520 15.20 7.99 -5.72
C GLU A 520 14.41 6.80 -5.14
N TRP A 521 13.61 6.11 -5.95
CA TRP A 521 12.74 5.02 -5.50
C TRP A 521 12.60 3.89 -6.51
N HIS A 522 12.22 2.72 -5.99
CA HIS A 522 11.67 1.60 -6.72
C HIS A 522 12.44 1.20 -8.00
N PRO A 523 13.76 0.92 -7.92
CA PRO A 523 14.47 0.36 -9.06
C PRO A 523 13.86 -0.98 -9.51
N SER A 524 13.80 -1.15 -10.82
CA SER A 524 13.58 -2.43 -11.49
C SER A 524 14.53 -2.55 -12.68
N VAL A 525 14.55 -3.72 -13.33
CA VAL A 525 15.38 -3.94 -14.54
C VAL A 525 14.46 -4.06 -15.76
N ASP A 526 14.78 -3.32 -16.82
CA ASP A 526 14.03 -3.37 -18.08
C ASP A 526 14.38 -4.60 -18.94
N ASN A 527 13.69 -4.76 -20.06
CA ASN A 527 13.91 -5.87 -20.99
C ASN A 527 15.31 -5.87 -21.65
N ASN A 528 16.07 -4.79 -21.53
CA ASN A 528 17.41 -4.61 -22.09
C ASN A 528 18.52 -4.75 -21.04
N GLY A 529 18.17 -5.01 -19.78
CA GLY A 529 19.13 -5.11 -18.68
C GLY A 529 19.54 -3.77 -18.08
N MET A 530 18.85 -2.67 -18.40
CA MET A 530 19.06 -1.36 -17.78
C MET A 530 18.30 -1.27 -16.46
N ILE A 531 18.81 -0.50 -15.51
CA ILE A 531 18.06 -0.13 -14.30
C ILE A 531 17.08 0.97 -14.68
N VAL A 532 15.84 0.85 -14.22
CA VAL A 532 14.78 1.85 -14.35
C VAL A 532 14.24 2.18 -12.96
N TYR A 533 14.07 3.47 -12.66
CA TYR A 533 13.76 3.93 -11.31
C TYR A 533 13.04 5.28 -11.36
N THR A 534 12.41 5.66 -10.25
CA THR A 534 11.88 7.00 -10.08
C THR A 534 12.95 7.89 -9.45
N ARG A 535 13.15 9.09 -9.97
CA ARG A 535 13.98 10.11 -9.33
C ARG A 535 13.20 11.39 -9.20
N TRP A 536 13.28 11.99 -8.01
CA TRP A 536 12.90 13.38 -7.83
C TRP A 536 14.01 14.27 -8.38
N ASP A 537 13.78 15.06 -9.41
CA ASP A 537 14.80 15.97 -9.94
C ASP A 537 14.22 17.35 -10.19
N TYR A 538 14.45 18.29 -9.27
CA TYR A 538 14.05 19.68 -9.44
C TYR A 538 15.20 20.60 -9.85
N VAL A 539 16.33 20.05 -10.32
CA VAL A 539 17.38 20.88 -10.94
C VAL A 539 16.84 21.38 -12.28
N ASP A 540 16.66 22.70 -12.39
CA ASP A 540 16.04 23.38 -13.54
C ASP A 540 14.60 22.92 -13.86
N ARG A 541 13.92 22.28 -12.90
CA ARG A 541 12.54 21.76 -13.03
C ARG A 541 11.68 22.14 -11.83
N ASP A 542 10.40 21.80 -11.91
CA ASP A 542 9.47 22.08 -10.82
C ASP A 542 9.77 21.27 -9.55
N THR A 543 9.71 21.92 -8.40
CA THR A 543 10.00 21.29 -7.10
C THR A 543 9.06 20.15 -6.72
N ASN A 544 7.81 20.11 -7.19
CA ASN A 544 6.83 19.13 -6.74
C ASN A 544 6.44 18.11 -7.82
N VAL A 545 6.55 18.47 -9.11
CA VAL A 545 6.04 17.64 -10.22
C VAL A 545 7.12 16.72 -10.81
N ALA A 546 8.40 16.93 -10.51
CA ALA A 546 9.48 16.25 -11.22
C ALA A 546 9.91 14.90 -10.59
N HIS A 547 8.98 13.97 -10.39
CA HIS A 547 9.26 12.61 -9.88
C HIS A 547 8.96 11.55 -10.94
N HIS A 548 9.78 11.51 -11.98
CA HIS A 548 9.51 10.72 -13.18
C HIS A 548 10.49 9.58 -13.34
N ILE A 549 10.23 8.76 -14.35
CA ILE A 549 11.12 7.71 -14.84
C ILE A 549 12.51 8.21 -15.23
N TRP A 550 13.51 7.50 -14.73
CA TRP A 550 14.90 7.53 -15.17
C TRP A 550 15.39 6.12 -15.49
N ASN A 551 16.40 6.02 -16.34
CA ASN A 551 17.13 4.78 -16.53
C ASN A 551 18.65 5.01 -16.48
N CYS A 552 19.40 3.96 -16.17
CA CYS A 552 20.86 3.95 -16.22
C CYS A 552 21.39 2.52 -16.43
N HIS A 553 22.67 2.40 -16.75
CA HIS A 553 23.32 1.08 -16.77
C HIS A 553 23.36 0.45 -15.37
N PRO A 554 23.44 -0.89 -15.25
CA PRO A 554 23.59 -1.59 -13.98
C PRO A 554 24.75 -1.13 -13.09
N ASP A 555 25.76 -0.49 -13.69
CA ASP A 555 26.93 0.08 -13.01
C ASP A 555 26.81 1.60 -12.74
N GLY A 556 25.62 2.17 -12.88
CA GLY A 556 25.30 3.57 -12.55
C GLY A 556 25.65 4.59 -13.63
N ARG A 557 26.23 4.17 -14.77
CA ARG A 557 26.56 5.10 -15.87
C ARG A 557 25.34 5.52 -16.66
N ASP A 558 25.48 6.69 -17.29
CA ASP A 558 24.54 7.26 -18.25
C ASP A 558 23.09 7.36 -17.74
N PRO A 559 22.84 8.00 -16.58
CA PRO A 559 21.49 8.25 -16.13
C PRO A 559 20.77 9.20 -17.09
N ARG A 560 19.60 8.81 -17.59
CA ARG A 560 18.78 9.60 -18.52
C ARG A 560 17.33 9.69 -18.08
N SER A 561 16.69 10.79 -18.49
CA SER A 561 15.25 10.99 -18.37
C SER A 561 14.68 11.40 -19.73
N PHE A 562 13.76 10.59 -20.24
CA PHE A 562 13.16 10.76 -21.58
C PHE A 562 11.73 11.29 -21.52
N HIS A 563 11.25 11.61 -20.31
CA HIS A 563 9.85 11.85 -20.03
C HIS A 563 9.71 12.71 -18.79
N GLY A 564 8.78 13.68 -18.78
CA GLY A 564 8.47 14.36 -17.52
C GLY A 564 9.25 15.62 -17.25
N ASN A 565 10.02 16.12 -18.22
CA ASN A 565 11.07 17.07 -17.91
C ASN A 565 10.53 18.49 -17.66
N TYR A 566 9.74 19.05 -18.58
CA TYR A 566 9.38 20.48 -18.56
C TYR A 566 7.88 20.73 -18.82
N PRO A 567 6.98 20.37 -17.89
CA PRO A 567 5.57 20.60 -18.10
C PRO A 567 5.23 22.09 -18.12
N VAL A 568 4.47 22.53 -19.14
CA VAL A 568 3.99 23.93 -19.24
C VAL A 568 2.93 24.21 -18.17
N LYS A 569 2.11 23.21 -17.83
CA LYS A 569 1.10 23.26 -16.77
C LYS A 569 1.32 22.09 -15.83
N ARG A 570 1.41 22.33 -14.53
CA ARG A 570 1.67 21.29 -13.52
C ARG A 570 0.58 20.21 -13.51
N GLU A 571 -0.64 20.58 -13.85
CA GLU A 571 -1.83 19.74 -13.81
C GLU A 571 -2.02 18.88 -15.06
N SER A 572 -1.24 19.09 -16.12
CA SER A 572 -1.42 18.37 -17.40
C SER A 572 -0.93 16.93 -17.37
N ARG A 573 -0.28 16.49 -16.29
CA ARG A 573 0.37 15.18 -16.17
C ARG A 573 0.42 14.73 -14.70
N PRO A 574 0.75 13.46 -14.39
CA PRO A 574 0.94 13.03 -13.01
C PRO A 574 2.18 13.71 -12.40
N TRP A 575 2.15 14.02 -11.10
CA TRP A 575 3.29 14.62 -10.39
C TRP A 575 4.35 13.62 -9.97
N MET A 576 3.98 12.34 -9.94
CA MET A 576 4.90 11.26 -9.64
C MET A 576 4.54 10.01 -10.44
N GLU A 577 5.55 9.31 -10.93
CA GLU A 577 5.47 7.96 -11.48
C GLU A 577 6.26 7.02 -10.59
N MET A 578 5.60 6.10 -9.90
CA MET A 578 6.19 5.21 -8.89
C MET A 578 6.05 3.74 -9.31
N SER A 579 6.89 2.87 -8.73
CA SER A 579 6.85 1.41 -8.92
C SER A 579 6.89 1.00 -10.40
N ILE A 580 7.83 1.58 -11.14
CA ILE A 580 7.88 1.46 -12.58
C ILE A 580 8.41 0.08 -12.97
N ARG A 581 7.73 -0.61 -13.89
CA ARG A 581 8.14 -1.92 -14.40
C ARG A 581 8.01 -2.00 -15.91
N ALA A 582 9.01 -2.59 -16.56
CA ALA A 582 8.94 -2.92 -17.98
C ALA A 582 7.87 -3.97 -18.24
N ILE A 583 7.14 -3.80 -19.35
CA ILE A 583 6.11 -4.76 -19.76
C ILE A 583 6.78 -5.90 -20.55
N PRO A 584 6.52 -7.17 -20.22
CA PRO A 584 7.12 -8.30 -20.93
C PRO A 584 6.86 -8.24 -22.44
N GLY A 585 7.93 -8.38 -23.24
CA GLY A 585 7.84 -8.37 -24.70
C GLY A 585 7.47 -7.01 -25.32
N SER A 586 7.57 -5.92 -24.56
CA SER A 586 7.25 -4.56 -25.00
C SER A 586 8.40 -3.58 -24.71
N HIS A 587 8.36 -2.42 -25.36
CA HIS A 587 9.22 -1.26 -25.06
C HIS A 587 8.58 -0.32 -24.02
N LYS A 588 7.34 -0.61 -23.59
CA LYS A 588 6.55 0.22 -22.69
C LYS A 588 6.73 -0.17 -21.23
N TYR A 589 6.32 0.73 -20.36
CA TYR A 589 6.38 0.57 -18.91
C TYR A 589 5.00 0.77 -18.28
N VAL A 590 4.74 0.11 -17.15
CA VAL A 590 3.63 0.45 -16.26
C VAL A 590 4.16 1.19 -15.04
N ALA A 591 3.40 2.17 -14.56
CA ALA A 591 3.72 2.93 -13.35
C ALA A 591 2.46 3.30 -12.55
N THR A 592 2.66 3.65 -11.29
CA THR A 592 1.64 4.24 -10.42
C THR A 592 1.78 5.76 -10.43
N ALA A 593 0.78 6.46 -10.94
CA ALA A 593 0.67 7.91 -10.89
C ALA A 593 0.28 8.37 -9.47
N ALA A 594 1.27 8.77 -8.66
CA ALA A 594 1.10 9.12 -7.24
C ALA A 594 1.10 10.63 -6.97
N ALA A 595 0.84 11.01 -5.72
CA ALA A 595 0.89 12.40 -5.23
C ALA A 595 2.22 12.71 -4.55
N HIS A 596 2.69 13.96 -4.70
CA HIS A 596 3.83 14.47 -3.93
C HIS A 596 3.48 14.55 -2.44
N HIS A 597 2.33 15.14 -2.08
CA HIS A 597 1.88 15.20 -0.68
C HIS A 597 1.08 13.96 -0.24
N GLY A 598 1.46 12.78 -0.73
CA GLY A 598 0.76 11.52 -0.45
C GLY A 598 1.69 10.32 -0.36
N LEU A 599 1.11 9.12 -0.35
CA LEU A 599 1.85 7.87 -0.44
C LEU A 599 1.99 7.44 -1.90
N ALA A 600 2.76 6.38 -2.17
CA ALA A 600 3.02 5.87 -3.52
C ALA A 600 1.84 5.09 -4.13
N PHE A 601 0.65 5.69 -4.10
CA PHE A 601 -0.61 5.13 -4.59
C PHE A 601 -1.36 6.16 -5.43
N GLY A 602 -2.14 5.68 -6.40
CA GLY A 602 -2.93 6.52 -7.28
C GLY A 602 -3.42 5.77 -8.50
N SER A 603 -3.54 6.44 -9.64
CA SER A 603 -3.96 5.80 -10.89
C SER A 603 -2.82 4.97 -11.49
N LEU A 604 -3.13 3.93 -12.26
CA LEU A 604 -2.13 3.22 -13.05
C LEU A 604 -2.02 3.83 -14.44
N VAL A 605 -0.79 3.93 -14.93
CA VAL A 605 -0.47 4.49 -16.25
C VAL A 605 0.47 3.58 -17.02
N LEU A 606 0.34 3.59 -18.33
CA LEU A 606 1.26 3.04 -19.30
C LEU A 606 2.11 4.18 -19.84
N ILE A 607 3.42 3.97 -19.92
CA ILE A 607 4.40 4.95 -20.42
C ILE A 607 5.03 4.41 -21.70
N ASP A 608 5.02 5.22 -22.75
CA ASP A 608 5.64 4.97 -24.05
C ASP A 608 6.45 6.21 -24.46
N TYR A 609 7.77 6.05 -24.66
CA TYR A 609 8.67 7.16 -25.02
C TYR A 609 8.80 7.40 -26.52
N HIS A 610 8.18 6.57 -27.36
CA HIS A 610 8.28 6.76 -28.81
C HIS A 610 7.59 8.05 -29.30
N PRO A 611 6.41 8.44 -28.80
CA PRO A 611 5.88 9.77 -29.05
C PRO A 611 6.82 10.85 -28.51
N VAL A 612 6.87 12.01 -29.19
CA VAL A 612 7.60 13.19 -28.71
C VAL A 612 6.94 13.70 -27.43
N ASP A 613 7.73 14.01 -26.39
CA ASP A 613 7.22 14.65 -25.17
C ASP A 613 6.70 16.06 -25.53
N ASP A 614 5.40 16.27 -25.37
CA ASP A 614 4.70 17.53 -25.61
C ASP A 614 4.69 18.45 -24.37
N GLY A 615 5.43 18.10 -23.31
CA GLY A 615 5.36 18.78 -22.03
C GLY A 615 4.05 18.50 -21.28
N ALA A 616 3.31 17.45 -21.66
CA ALA A 616 2.06 17.05 -21.02
C ALA A 616 1.99 15.51 -20.89
N ALA A 617 1.01 14.87 -21.53
CA ALA A 617 0.69 13.46 -21.35
C ALA A 617 0.70 12.66 -22.66
N SER A 618 1.29 13.18 -23.74
CA SER A 618 1.42 12.48 -25.04
C SER A 618 2.06 11.09 -24.94
N GLN A 619 2.96 10.91 -23.96
CA GLN A 619 3.69 9.66 -23.69
C GLN A 619 3.02 8.80 -22.59
N ILE A 620 1.82 9.17 -22.11
CA ILE A 620 1.13 8.50 -21.02
C ILE A 620 -0.29 8.08 -21.46
N GLU A 621 -0.61 6.81 -21.29
CA GLU A 621 -1.98 6.31 -21.33
C GLU A 621 -2.44 5.95 -19.91
N ARG A 622 -3.61 6.44 -19.49
CA ARG A 622 -4.17 6.11 -18.17
C ARG A 622 -4.92 4.78 -18.24
N LEU A 623 -4.39 3.75 -17.59
CA LEU A 623 -4.98 2.40 -17.54
C LEU A 623 -6.21 2.31 -16.63
N THR A 624 -6.27 3.17 -15.61
CA THR A 624 -7.39 3.23 -14.65
C THR A 624 -8.07 4.60 -14.66
N PRO A 625 -8.80 4.94 -15.75
CA PRO A 625 -9.39 6.27 -15.91
C PRO A 625 -10.58 6.55 -14.98
N ASP A 626 -11.04 5.56 -14.23
CA ASP A 626 -12.05 5.74 -13.18
C ASP A 626 -11.53 6.51 -11.96
N VAL A 627 -10.20 6.63 -11.83
CA VAL A 627 -9.56 7.39 -10.76
C VAL A 627 -8.80 8.58 -11.35
N PRO A 628 -8.99 9.80 -10.82
CA PRO A 628 -8.17 10.94 -11.20
C PRO A 628 -6.74 10.80 -10.71
N PHE A 629 -5.81 11.56 -11.29
CA PHE A 629 -4.50 11.71 -10.69
C PHE A 629 -4.63 12.37 -9.29
N PRO A 630 -4.06 11.78 -8.22
CA PRO A 630 -4.43 12.15 -6.86
C PRO A 630 -4.20 13.62 -6.52
N GLU A 631 -3.09 14.19 -7.00
CA GLU A 631 -2.74 15.58 -6.71
C GLU A 631 -2.90 16.51 -7.91
N SER A 632 -2.47 16.10 -9.10
CA SER A 632 -2.50 16.97 -10.28
C SER A 632 -3.92 17.33 -10.73
N GLU A 633 -4.88 16.43 -10.55
CA GLU A 633 -6.30 16.68 -10.86
C GLU A 633 -7.16 16.84 -9.59
N GLY A 634 -6.61 16.52 -8.41
CA GLY A 634 -7.38 16.49 -7.15
C GLY A 634 -7.11 17.62 -6.20
N GLY A 635 -5.94 18.23 -6.33
CA GLY A 635 -5.41 19.07 -5.29
C GLY A 635 -5.21 18.31 -3.98
N LYS A 636 -4.59 19.00 -3.03
CA LYS A 636 -4.22 18.41 -1.73
C LYS A 636 -5.37 17.76 -0.95
N PRO A 637 -6.60 18.32 -0.88
CA PRO A 637 -7.68 17.75 -0.08
C PRO A 637 -8.13 16.36 -0.55
N MET A 638 -7.97 16.04 -1.83
CA MET A 638 -8.50 14.82 -2.42
C MET A 638 -7.46 13.70 -2.56
N ILE A 639 -6.20 13.94 -2.17
CA ILE A 639 -5.11 12.97 -2.33
C ILE A 639 -5.49 11.63 -1.70
N ARG A 640 -5.92 11.63 -0.42
CA ARG A 640 -6.24 10.42 0.33
C ARG A 640 -7.26 9.54 -0.37
N GLU A 641 -8.34 10.13 -0.87
CA GLU A 641 -9.44 9.42 -1.54
C GLU A 641 -9.05 8.88 -2.93
N ARG A 642 -8.03 9.45 -3.56
CA ARG A 642 -7.61 9.10 -4.93
C ARG A 642 -6.46 8.10 -4.99
N MET A 643 -5.90 7.70 -3.84
CA MET A 643 -4.84 6.69 -3.72
C MET A 643 -5.36 5.24 -3.87
N ALA A 644 -6.20 5.01 -4.89
CA ALA A 644 -6.97 3.79 -5.01
C ALA A 644 -6.14 2.59 -5.47
N TYR A 645 -5.18 2.77 -6.39
CA TYR A 645 -4.33 1.68 -6.89
C TYR A 645 -2.85 1.84 -6.51
N GLY A 646 -2.09 0.76 -6.69
CA GLY A 646 -0.63 0.82 -6.74
C GLY A 646 0.01 -0.52 -7.07
N THR A 647 1.34 -0.52 -7.06
CA THR A 647 2.22 -1.70 -7.19
C THR A 647 1.77 -2.66 -8.29
N ALA A 648 1.60 -2.13 -9.51
CA ALA A 648 1.20 -2.93 -10.65
C ALA A 648 2.31 -3.91 -11.07
N TRP A 649 1.93 -5.13 -11.41
CA TRP A 649 2.78 -6.14 -12.03
C TRP A 649 2.24 -6.45 -13.44
N PRO A 650 2.97 -6.10 -14.51
CA PRO A 650 2.50 -6.31 -15.86
C PRO A 650 2.59 -7.79 -16.27
N LEU A 651 1.51 -8.32 -16.84
CA LEU A 651 1.49 -9.62 -17.52
C LEU A 651 1.58 -9.45 -19.04
N SER A 652 1.02 -8.36 -19.56
CA SER A 652 1.08 -7.91 -20.95
C SER A 652 0.84 -6.38 -21.01
N GLU A 653 0.76 -5.80 -22.21
CA GLU A 653 0.31 -4.40 -22.38
C GLU A 653 -1.17 -4.20 -22.00
N ASP A 654 -1.92 -5.28 -21.83
CA ASP A 654 -3.35 -5.21 -21.60
C ASP A 654 -3.77 -5.78 -20.23
N ASP A 655 -2.96 -6.63 -19.59
CA ASP A 655 -3.31 -7.36 -18.36
C ASP A 655 -2.28 -7.14 -17.25
N TYR A 656 -2.78 -6.87 -16.05
CA TYR A 656 -1.95 -6.51 -14.90
C TYR A 656 -2.50 -7.16 -13.63
N LEU A 657 -1.59 -7.53 -12.72
CA LEU A 657 -1.94 -7.61 -11.29
C LEU A 657 -1.71 -6.24 -10.67
N CYS A 658 -2.50 -5.86 -9.68
CA CYS A 658 -2.29 -4.64 -8.92
C CYS A 658 -2.90 -4.76 -7.55
N VAL A 659 -2.74 -3.71 -6.73
CA VAL A 659 -3.57 -3.55 -5.55
C VAL A 659 -4.60 -2.46 -5.74
N TYR A 660 -5.77 -2.63 -5.13
CA TYR A 660 -6.87 -1.69 -5.28
C TYR A 660 -7.75 -1.61 -4.02
N ASP A 661 -8.22 -0.40 -3.72
CA ASP A 661 -9.36 -0.13 -2.86
C ASP A 661 -10.11 1.12 -3.32
N ALA A 662 -11.43 1.03 -3.47
CA ALA A 662 -12.25 2.15 -3.94
C ALA A 662 -12.21 3.36 -3.00
N HIS A 663 -11.90 3.15 -1.73
CA HIS A 663 -11.86 4.18 -0.69
C HIS A 663 -10.44 4.45 -0.19
N ALA A 664 -9.43 3.82 -0.79
CA ALA A 664 -8.01 3.94 -0.44
C ALA A 664 -7.70 3.67 1.05
N ARG A 665 -8.43 2.75 1.70
CA ARG A 665 -8.27 2.40 3.12
C ARG A 665 -7.64 1.03 3.35
N ASN A 666 -8.09 0.01 2.64
CA ASN A 666 -7.58 -1.35 2.79
C ASN A 666 -7.44 -2.01 1.42
N ARG A 667 -6.22 -2.12 0.89
CA ARG A 667 -6.00 -2.57 -0.49
C ARG A 667 -6.00 -4.10 -0.58
N GLY A 668 -6.78 -4.62 -1.53
CA GLY A 668 -6.73 -6.04 -1.91
C GLY A 668 -5.92 -6.25 -3.18
N ILE A 669 -5.60 -7.49 -3.51
CA ILE A 669 -4.94 -7.92 -4.75
C ILE A 669 -6.00 -8.14 -5.83
N TYR A 670 -5.79 -7.56 -7.00
CA TYR A 670 -6.71 -7.66 -8.13
C TYR A 670 -5.97 -8.05 -9.41
N TRP A 671 -6.67 -8.77 -10.29
CA TRP A 671 -6.38 -8.74 -11.72
C TRP A 671 -7.18 -7.61 -12.36
N ILE A 672 -6.57 -6.85 -13.26
CA ILE A 672 -7.22 -5.84 -14.09
C ILE A 672 -6.80 -5.97 -15.55
N ASP A 673 -7.61 -5.40 -16.44
CA ASP A 673 -7.18 -5.14 -17.81
C ASP A 673 -7.39 -3.67 -18.21
N ARG A 674 -6.74 -3.25 -19.31
CA ARG A 674 -6.85 -1.88 -19.86
C ARG A 674 -8.27 -1.52 -20.33
N TYR A 675 -9.15 -2.50 -20.48
CA TYR A 675 -10.53 -2.32 -20.95
C TYR A 675 -11.52 -2.09 -19.80
N GLY A 676 -11.00 -2.04 -18.56
CA GLY A 676 -11.75 -1.70 -17.36
C GLY A 676 -12.33 -2.91 -16.62
N ASN A 677 -11.94 -4.14 -16.95
CA ASN A 677 -12.25 -5.31 -16.13
C ASN A 677 -11.37 -5.32 -14.87
N ARG A 678 -11.93 -5.83 -13.76
CA ARG A 678 -11.25 -5.89 -12.47
C ARG A 678 -11.83 -6.99 -11.60
N GLU A 679 -11.02 -7.94 -11.16
CA GLU A 679 -11.45 -9.06 -10.33
C GLU A 679 -10.60 -9.18 -9.07
N LEU A 680 -11.26 -9.17 -7.90
CA LEU A 680 -10.61 -9.34 -6.60
C LEU A 680 -10.05 -10.77 -6.50
N LEU A 681 -8.76 -10.92 -6.27
CA LEU A 681 -8.10 -12.22 -6.07
C LEU A 681 -7.99 -12.55 -4.59
N TYR A 682 -7.60 -11.58 -3.76
CA TYR A 682 -7.51 -11.75 -2.31
C TYR A 682 -7.51 -10.41 -1.59
N ARG A 683 -8.05 -10.37 -0.38
CA ARG A 683 -7.95 -9.23 0.54
C ARG A 683 -7.93 -9.75 1.96
N ASP A 684 -7.02 -9.24 2.77
CA ASP A 684 -7.09 -9.38 4.21
C ASP A 684 -8.00 -8.26 4.77
N PRO A 685 -9.09 -8.58 5.49
CA PRO A 685 -9.99 -7.57 6.05
C PRO A 685 -9.33 -6.61 7.06
N ALA A 686 -8.25 -7.04 7.71
CA ALA A 686 -7.59 -6.30 8.79
C ALA A 686 -6.45 -5.40 8.31
N ILE A 687 -5.83 -5.69 7.16
CA ILE A 687 -4.59 -5.03 6.73
C ILE A 687 -4.42 -5.04 5.20
N SER A 688 -3.84 -3.97 4.65
CA SER A 688 -3.64 -3.88 3.19
C SER A 688 -2.65 -4.93 2.69
N CYS A 689 -3.00 -5.61 1.60
CA CYS A 689 -2.09 -6.40 0.79
C CYS A 689 -1.42 -5.50 -0.26
N LEU A 690 -0.13 -5.71 -0.53
CA LEU A 690 0.70 -4.91 -1.44
C LEU A 690 1.64 -5.78 -2.28
N SER A 691 2.07 -5.25 -3.43
CA SER A 691 3.11 -5.83 -4.30
C SER A 691 2.85 -7.28 -4.73
N PRO A 692 1.74 -7.57 -5.43
CA PRO A 692 1.46 -8.90 -5.94
C PRO A 692 2.45 -9.30 -7.05
N ILE A 693 3.11 -10.44 -6.89
CA ILE A 693 4.10 -10.97 -7.84
C ILE A 693 3.77 -12.44 -8.16
N PRO A 694 3.55 -12.83 -9.42
CA PRO A 694 3.44 -14.24 -9.79
C PRO A 694 4.70 -15.02 -9.41
N VAL A 695 4.57 -16.09 -8.64
CA VAL A 695 5.70 -16.95 -8.25
C VAL A 695 5.97 -17.94 -9.37
N ARG A 696 6.84 -17.55 -10.30
CA ARG A 696 7.31 -18.40 -11.40
C ARG A 696 8.64 -17.90 -11.95
N PRO A 697 9.42 -18.76 -12.62
CA PRO A 697 10.54 -18.30 -13.42
C PRO A 697 10.09 -17.29 -14.49
N ARG A 698 10.94 -16.29 -14.74
CA ARG A 698 10.77 -15.26 -15.78
C ARG A 698 12.07 -15.09 -16.57
N PRO A 699 12.00 -14.62 -17.83
CA PRO A 699 13.21 -14.33 -18.60
C PRO A 699 14.12 -13.36 -17.84
N CYS A 700 15.39 -13.75 -17.67
CA CYS A 700 16.42 -12.85 -17.17
C CYS A 700 16.86 -11.92 -18.31
N PRO A 701 16.82 -10.58 -18.14
CA PRO A 701 17.35 -9.64 -19.12
C PRO A 701 18.85 -9.86 -19.42
N PRO A 702 19.37 -9.32 -20.53
CA PRO A 702 20.80 -9.43 -20.84
C PRO A 702 21.69 -8.85 -19.75
N VAL A 703 22.84 -9.50 -19.51
CA VAL A 703 23.91 -8.93 -18.69
C VAL A 703 24.63 -7.85 -19.51
N LEU A 704 24.66 -6.63 -18.99
CA LEU A 704 25.40 -5.52 -19.60
C LEU A 704 26.82 -5.43 -19.01
N PRO A 705 27.85 -5.14 -19.83
CA PRO A 705 29.23 -5.03 -19.32
C PRO A 705 29.41 -3.88 -18.33
N GLU A 706 30.10 -4.17 -17.23
CA GLU A 706 30.60 -3.15 -16.30
C GLU A 706 31.74 -2.36 -16.94
N ARG A 707 31.68 -1.03 -16.83
CA ARG A 707 32.71 -0.11 -17.32
C ARG A 707 33.03 0.98 -16.30
N THR A 708 32.85 0.67 -15.03
CA THR A 708 33.24 1.52 -13.90
C THR A 708 34.29 0.81 -13.04
N THR A 709 34.89 1.57 -12.13
CA THR A 709 35.98 1.10 -11.25
C THR A 709 35.53 1.03 -9.78
N GLN A 710 34.22 0.99 -9.53
CA GLN A 710 33.67 1.14 -8.19
C GLN A 710 33.69 -0.16 -7.39
N THR A 711 33.48 -1.31 -8.04
CA THR A 711 33.42 -2.64 -7.42
C THR A 711 34.79 -3.06 -6.88
N ALA A 712 34.80 -3.92 -5.86
CA ALA A 712 36.03 -4.47 -5.32
C ALA A 712 36.86 -5.19 -6.40
N ALA A 713 36.19 -5.92 -7.30
CA ALA A 713 36.83 -6.60 -8.43
C ALA A 713 37.50 -5.61 -9.41
N ALA A 714 36.81 -4.51 -9.77
CA ALA A 714 37.37 -3.53 -10.69
C ALA A 714 38.53 -2.73 -10.08
N LYS A 715 38.50 -2.47 -8.76
CA LYS A 715 39.61 -1.81 -8.02
C LYS A 715 40.87 -2.67 -7.92
N ALA A 716 40.75 -3.99 -8.06
CA ALA A 716 41.90 -4.90 -8.04
C ALA A 716 42.73 -4.87 -9.33
N VAL A 717 42.25 -4.20 -10.38
CA VAL A 717 42.96 -4.05 -11.66
C VAL A 717 43.93 -2.85 -11.58
N PRO A 718 45.25 -3.04 -11.80
CA PRO A 718 46.23 -1.95 -11.84
C PRO A 718 45.86 -0.90 -12.91
N ASP A 719 46.12 0.38 -12.65
CA ASP A 719 45.79 1.56 -13.49
C ASP A 719 44.30 1.96 -13.59
N ALA A 720 43.45 1.54 -12.64
CA ALA A 720 42.05 1.97 -12.55
C ALA A 720 41.84 3.46 -12.14
N GLU A 721 42.90 4.20 -11.82
CA GLU A 721 42.83 5.60 -11.43
C GLU A 721 42.98 6.53 -12.64
N GLY A 722 41.84 6.93 -13.21
CA GLY A 722 41.76 7.98 -14.24
C GLY A 722 40.58 8.92 -13.98
N GLY A 723 40.72 10.19 -14.33
CA GLY A 723 39.60 11.13 -14.34
C GLY A 723 38.56 10.78 -15.41
N SER A 724 37.29 11.05 -15.13
CA SER A 724 36.21 10.90 -16.11
C SER A 724 36.15 12.09 -17.06
N THR A 725 35.78 11.86 -18.33
CA THR A 725 35.57 12.93 -19.32
C THR A 725 34.11 12.91 -19.79
N ILE A 726 33.48 14.09 -19.85
CA ILE A 726 32.18 14.31 -20.48
C ILE A 726 32.40 15.24 -21.67
N ALA A 727 31.82 14.91 -22.82
CA ALA A 727 31.87 15.73 -24.03
C ALA A 727 30.47 16.24 -24.38
N LEU A 728 30.33 17.55 -24.59
CA LEU A 728 29.13 18.19 -25.14
C LEU A 728 29.40 18.51 -26.62
N MET A 729 28.67 17.85 -27.52
CA MET A 729 28.94 17.94 -28.97
C MET A 729 28.44 19.25 -29.58
N ASN A 730 27.28 19.74 -29.14
CA ASN A 730 26.68 20.98 -29.62
C ASN A 730 25.93 21.68 -28.49
N VAL A 731 26.46 22.79 -27.99
CA VAL A 731 25.83 23.60 -26.93
C VAL A 731 24.59 24.36 -27.40
N TYR A 732 24.43 24.51 -28.72
CA TYR A 732 23.30 25.23 -29.32
C TYR A 732 22.07 24.34 -29.51
N ASP A 733 22.20 23.03 -29.32
CA ASP A 733 21.08 22.11 -29.25
C ASP A 733 20.47 22.18 -27.84
N SER A 734 19.43 22.99 -27.67
CA SER A 734 18.83 23.31 -26.38
C SER A 734 17.31 23.51 -26.46
N ASP A 735 16.63 23.31 -25.33
CA ASP A 735 15.17 23.47 -25.18
C ASP A 735 14.67 24.93 -25.26
N PHE A 736 15.59 25.91 -25.28
CA PHE A 736 15.29 27.32 -25.50
C PHE A 736 16.02 27.86 -26.73
N GLN A 737 15.47 28.93 -27.32
CA GLN A 737 16.12 29.62 -28.41
C GLN A 737 17.22 30.54 -27.87
N TRP A 738 18.45 30.34 -28.34
CA TRP A 738 19.54 31.27 -28.08
C TRP A 738 19.28 32.61 -28.78
N PRO A 739 19.66 33.75 -28.16
CA PRO A 739 19.70 35.02 -28.87
C PRO A 739 20.54 34.92 -30.14
N ASP A 740 20.14 35.64 -31.18
CA ASP A 740 20.87 35.68 -32.45
C ASP A 740 22.35 36.05 -32.22
N GLU A 741 23.23 35.41 -32.99
CA GLU A 741 24.69 35.63 -32.94
C GLU A 741 25.39 35.23 -31.62
N THR A 742 24.71 34.51 -30.72
CA THR A 742 25.33 34.03 -29.47
C THR A 742 26.58 33.18 -29.73
N LYS A 743 27.73 33.58 -29.17
CA LYS A 743 28.98 32.82 -29.20
C LYS A 743 29.35 32.32 -27.79
N ILE A 744 29.35 31.01 -27.61
CA ILE A 744 29.73 30.40 -26.33
C ILE A 744 31.26 30.36 -26.21
N ALA A 745 31.81 31.06 -25.22
CA ALA A 745 33.26 31.14 -24.99
C ALA A 745 33.79 30.05 -24.04
N ALA A 746 32.98 29.63 -23.07
CA ALA A 746 33.35 28.63 -22.08
C ALA A 746 32.10 27.99 -21.45
N LEU A 747 32.27 26.80 -20.87
CA LEU A 747 31.26 26.14 -20.04
C LEU A 747 31.68 26.23 -18.57
N ARG A 748 30.73 26.45 -17.68
CA ARG A 748 30.95 26.36 -16.23
C ARG A 748 30.50 25.00 -15.73
N VAL A 749 31.41 24.24 -15.14
CA VAL A 749 31.08 23.00 -14.43
C VAL A 749 30.80 23.36 -12.98
N ILE A 750 29.58 23.08 -12.51
CA ILE A 750 29.17 23.33 -11.12
C ILE A 750 28.97 21.98 -10.45
N GLN A 751 29.68 21.76 -9.35
CA GLN A 751 29.42 20.63 -8.48
C GLN A 751 28.36 21.02 -7.46
N VAL A 752 27.25 20.28 -7.44
CA VAL A 752 26.24 20.43 -6.40
C VAL A 752 26.64 19.59 -5.19
N LEU A 753 27.04 20.27 -4.10
CA LEU A 753 27.52 19.61 -2.89
C LEU A 753 26.35 19.06 -2.07
N PRO A 754 26.45 17.84 -1.51
CA PRO A 754 25.44 17.33 -0.57
C PRO A 754 25.14 18.35 0.53
N LYS A 755 23.86 18.59 0.82
CA LYS A 755 23.48 19.40 1.99
C LYS A 755 23.87 18.63 3.25
N THR A 756 24.72 19.20 4.10
CA THR A 756 25.30 18.51 5.27
C THR A 756 24.49 18.65 6.56
N THR A 757 23.49 19.53 6.58
CA THR A 757 22.62 19.76 7.74
C THR A 757 21.17 19.41 7.40
N PRO A 758 20.39 18.91 8.38
CA PRO A 758 18.95 18.87 8.22
C PRO A 758 18.38 20.29 7.99
N PRO A 759 17.23 20.40 7.30
CA PRO A 759 16.61 21.69 6.99
C PRO A 759 16.04 22.43 8.20
#